data_AF-A0A2H6GW83-F1
#
_entry.id   AF-A0A2H6GW83-F1
#
_cell.length_a   1.000
_cell.length_b   1.000
_cell.length_c   1.000
_cell.angle_alpha   90.00
_cell.angle_beta   90.00
_cell.angle_gamma   90.00
#
_symmetry.space_group_name_H-M   'P 1'
#
loop_
_entity.id
_entity.type
_entity.pdbx_description
1 polymer ?
#
loop_
_entity_poly.entity_id
_entity_poly.type
_entity_poly.pdbx_seq_one_letter_code
_entity_poly.pdbx_strand_id
1 'polypeptide(L)'
;MPKSKSTDTKKKSIKASEPKPKMDKTKAAEEEPKVGVFVCKCGLNIGGVVDCESVADYAKNLGGVAYSEWNTFTCSDSSQKEIAQKIKEEGLNRVVVASCSPRLHEQTFRRVCEDAGLNQYLFEMANIREHCSWVHMNEKELATEKAKDLVKMAVAKAKLLEPLDSITVPVTKEALVLGGGVAGQRAALDLADLGFKVHLVERQPSIGGVMAQLDKTFPTLDCSICIQGPMMSDVGKHKNINLLAYHELKEVEGFIGNFVVTIERKPRYVDTTTCTGCGECYEVCPVIVPNEFDEGLGTRPAIYRMFPQIVPNYATIDMEHCIDCGFCEMVCEKNSIKKDDEAEEFKLNVGTIIASTGYDIYDPSEKNDYGYLDNANVITALELERLMNAAGPTLGHVIRPSDGKDPEKVAFVLCVGTRDRGDDSYCSVVCCTYSLKLASMYKEKHPEAEVTIFYIDIRASGKGYEELYTKARQKGIRFIRGKPASVKENPETKDLTLTVENTLAGTVDDIDVDLLVLSTGMVPKSDAQKVSQTLHISRSGEGFFLEKHPKLAPVETATDGVYLSGACQGAKDIPASVAQARGAAVAAAVPMVKGEITIGGDIALHIPELCSGCSLCVKKCPYGAWEMIELEEKLPSGKHKKISSITDALCKGCGTCAADCPKNAIEMKHFTDAQIMAQLEAALEENPEEKILGIVCNWCTYGGADNAGVSRMQYPTNLRLIRVMCTGRIARKFVERAFELGAGMVLVSGCHEGDCHYITGNQNMAKRENRITKWIEKNGVEPERFRLEWISASEGTKFQKLIQEMADKLKELGPPPKIETKTTETAQTEE
;
A
#
# COMPACT_ATOMS: atom_id res chain seq x y z
N MET A 1 34.25 -50.14 10.63
CA MET A 1 33.98 -50.46 12.06
C MET A 1 34.89 -49.56 12.89
N PRO A 2 34.35 -48.70 13.77
CA PRO A 2 33.58 -49.08 14.96
C PRO A 2 32.16 -48.51 15.02
N LYS A 3 31.36 -49.08 15.93
CA LYS A 3 29.90 -48.94 16.10
C LYS A 3 29.50 -47.57 16.67
N SER A 4 28.60 -46.86 15.98
CA SER A 4 27.90 -45.69 16.52
C SER A 4 26.74 -46.14 17.41
N LYS A 5 26.67 -45.56 18.62
CA LYS A 5 25.56 -45.73 19.55
C LYS A 5 24.37 -44.93 19.06
N SER A 6 23.22 -45.59 18.92
CA SER A 6 21.92 -44.96 18.66
C SER A 6 21.48 -44.14 19.88
N THR A 7 21.35 -42.83 19.72
CA THR A 7 20.64 -41.98 20.67
C THR A 7 19.21 -41.81 20.20
N ASP A 8 18.32 -42.54 20.88
CA ASP A 8 16.86 -42.39 20.85
C ASP A 8 16.45 -40.96 21.23
N THR A 9 16.03 -40.17 20.25
CA THR A 9 15.32 -38.90 20.50
C THR A 9 13.83 -39.18 20.62
N LYS A 10 13.38 -39.39 21.87
CA LYS A 10 11.95 -39.38 22.23
C LYS A 10 11.30 -38.08 21.72
N LYS A 11 10.42 -38.21 20.71
CA LYS A 11 9.45 -37.19 20.31
C LYS A 11 8.63 -36.80 21.54
N LYS A 12 8.89 -35.62 22.12
CA LYS A 12 7.93 -34.95 23.00
C LYS A 12 6.78 -34.47 22.12
N SER A 13 5.65 -35.16 22.18
CA SER A 13 4.39 -34.67 21.63
C SER A 13 4.07 -33.32 22.29
N ILE A 14 4.05 -32.26 21.49
CA ILE A 14 3.51 -30.97 21.88
C ILE A 14 2.02 -31.21 22.13
N LYS A 15 1.60 -31.21 23.40
CA LYS A 15 0.19 -31.22 23.77
C LYS A 15 -0.42 -29.94 23.20
N ALA A 16 -1.36 -30.08 22.27
CA ALA A 16 -2.26 -29.00 21.90
C ALA A 16 -2.88 -28.44 23.19
N SER A 17 -2.86 -27.12 23.36
CA SER A 17 -3.60 -26.46 24.43
C SER A 17 -5.06 -26.86 24.35
N GLU A 18 -5.64 -27.29 25.48
CA GLU A 18 -7.07 -27.61 25.56
C GLU A 18 -7.90 -26.42 25.03
N PRO A 19 -8.92 -26.67 24.19
CA PRO A 19 -9.79 -25.60 23.72
C PRO A 19 -10.46 -24.92 24.92
N LYS A 20 -10.26 -23.61 25.04
CA LYS A 20 -10.94 -22.78 26.05
C LYS A 20 -12.46 -23.02 25.93
N PRO A 21 -13.21 -23.06 27.06
CA PRO A 21 -14.64 -23.34 27.05
C PRO A 21 -15.36 -22.35 26.13
N LYS A 22 -16.04 -22.88 25.10
CA LYS A 22 -16.87 -22.07 24.19
C LYS A 22 -18.04 -21.51 25.00
N MET A 23 -18.13 -20.18 25.09
CA MET A 23 -19.31 -19.49 25.62
C MET A 23 -20.54 -19.90 24.77
N ASP A 24 -21.66 -20.14 25.43
CA ASP A 24 -22.92 -20.51 24.77
C ASP A 24 -23.49 -19.28 24.04
N LYS A 25 -23.38 -19.28 22.70
CA LYS A 25 -23.49 -18.08 21.84
C LYS A 25 -24.91 -17.51 21.75
N THR A 26 -25.91 -18.38 21.89
CA THR A 26 -27.32 -18.02 21.90
C THR A 26 -27.70 -17.24 23.16
N LYS A 27 -27.06 -17.49 24.30
CA LYS A 27 -27.32 -16.73 25.54
C LYS A 27 -26.80 -15.30 25.51
N ALA A 28 -25.59 -15.06 24.99
CA ALA A 28 -24.97 -13.72 25.03
C ALA A 28 -25.60 -12.68 24.07
N ALA A 29 -26.36 -13.12 23.07
CA ALA A 29 -27.13 -12.26 22.18
C ALA A 29 -28.54 -11.93 22.74
N GLU A 30 -29.07 -12.77 23.63
CA GLU A 30 -30.38 -12.60 24.27
C GLU A 30 -30.31 -11.87 25.62
N GLU A 31 -29.11 -11.73 26.20
CA GLU A 31 -28.88 -11.00 27.45
C GLU A 31 -29.00 -9.48 27.29
N GLU A 32 -29.61 -8.82 28.29
CA GLU A 32 -29.71 -7.36 28.34
C GLU A 32 -28.31 -6.71 28.28
N PRO A 33 -28.07 -5.72 27.40
CA PRO A 33 -26.77 -5.07 27.30
C PRO A 33 -26.33 -4.37 28.58
N LYS A 34 -25.16 -4.75 29.09
CA LYS A 34 -24.42 -4.13 30.20
C LYS A 34 -23.10 -3.59 29.69
N VAL A 35 -23.12 -2.34 29.26
CA VAL A 35 -21.97 -1.65 28.65
C VAL A 35 -21.11 -1.01 29.74
N GLY A 36 -19.80 -1.26 29.70
CA GLY A 36 -18.80 -0.49 30.45
C GLY A 36 -18.14 0.56 29.55
N VAL A 37 -18.14 1.83 29.97
CA VAL A 37 -17.56 2.95 29.23
C VAL A 37 -16.29 3.45 29.94
N PHE A 38 -15.16 3.47 29.23
CA PHE A 38 -13.88 3.93 29.78
C PHE A 38 -13.36 5.12 28.98
N VAL A 39 -13.23 6.29 29.62
CA VAL A 39 -12.84 7.56 28.99
C VAL A 39 -11.37 7.90 29.28
N CYS A 40 -10.55 8.03 28.23
CA CYS A 40 -9.12 8.30 28.35
C CYS A 40 -8.81 9.79 28.35
N LYS A 41 -8.00 10.28 29.30
CA LYS A 41 -7.40 11.64 29.22
C LYS A 41 -6.19 11.70 28.27
N CYS A 42 -5.50 10.58 28.07
CA CYS A 42 -4.27 10.49 27.27
C CYS A 42 -3.23 11.57 27.67
N GLY A 43 -3.07 11.78 28.97
CA GLY A 43 -2.37 12.95 29.52
C GLY A 43 -3.13 14.24 29.17
N LEU A 44 -2.47 15.16 28.47
CA LEU A 44 -3.08 16.40 27.97
C LEU A 44 -3.56 16.30 26.52
N ASN A 45 -3.37 15.17 25.85
CA ASN A 45 -3.78 15.02 24.44
C ASN A 45 -5.30 15.05 24.28
N ILE A 46 -6.05 14.45 25.21
CA ILE A 46 -7.51 14.51 25.25
C ILE A 46 -7.93 15.44 26.39
N GLY A 47 -7.44 15.18 27.62
CA GLY A 47 -7.83 15.91 28.82
C GLY A 47 -7.43 17.40 28.86
N GLY A 48 -6.58 17.86 27.93
CA GLY A 48 -6.27 19.29 27.80
C GLY A 48 -7.34 20.09 27.05
N VAL A 49 -8.24 19.42 26.33
CA VAL A 49 -9.26 20.01 25.44
C VAL A 49 -10.65 19.51 25.80
N VAL A 50 -10.82 18.20 25.99
CA VAL A 50 -12.10 17.57 26.34
C VAL A 50 -12.18 17.35 27.84
N ASP A 51 -13.27 17.78 28.46
CA ASP A 51 -13.59 17.44 29.85
C ASP A 51 -14.01 15.97 29.94
N CYS A 52 -13.02 15.10 30.16
CA CYS A 52 -13.20 13.66 30.20
C CYS A 52 -14.05 13.20 31.39
N GLU A 53 -14.11 13.97 32.48
CA GLU A 53 -14.91 13.65 33.65
C GLU A 53 -16.39 13.87 33.34
N SER A 54 -16.71 15.02 32.74
CA SER A 54 -18.04 15.35 32.23
C SER A 54 -18.53 14.33 31.18
N VAL A 55 -17.64 13.86 30.29
CA VAL A 55 -17.99 12.81 29.32
C VAL A 55 -18.28 11.47 30.01
N ALA A 56 -17.49 11.08 31.01
CA ALA A 56 -17.73 9.84 31.76
C ALA A 56 -19.04 9.90 32.56
N ASP A 57 -19.34 11.04 33.19
CA ASP A 57 -20.59 11.27 33.93
C ASP A 57 -21.81 11.30 33.02
N TYR A 58 -21.70 11.91 31.84
CA TYR A 58 -22.73 11.83 30.80
C TYR A 58 -23.01 10.38 30.41
N ALA A 59 -21.96 9.59 30.17
CA ALA A 59 -22.10 8.20 29.74
C ALA A 59 -22.81 7.31 30.77
N LYS A 60 -22.72 7.60 32.09
CA LYS A 60 -23.46 6.87 33.14
C LYS A 60 -24.98 6.90 32.95
N ASN A 61 -25.50 7.96 32.32
CA ASN A 61 -26.94 8.16 32.14
C ASN A 61 -27.47 7.59 30.81
N LEU A 62 -26.61 7.00 29.98
CA LEU A 62 -27.03 6.38 28.73
C LEU A 62 -27.65 5.01 28.99
N GLY A 63 -28.81 4.75 28.38
CA GLY A 63 -29.50 3.46 28.52
C GLY A 63 -28.61 2.28 28.07
N GLY A 64 -28.49 1.28 28.95
CA GLY A 64 -27.64 0.10 28.77
C GLY A 64 -26.21 0.23 29.33
N VAL A 65 -25.81 1.40 29.85
CA VAL A 65 -24.51 1.58 30.51
C VAL A 65 -24.61 1.15 31.97
N ALA A 66 -23.86 0.11 32.34
CA ALA A 66 -23.79 -0.41 33.71
C ALA A 66 -22.64 0.22 34.50
N TYR A 67 -21.57 0.64 33.82
CA TYR A 67 -20.39 1.22 34.45
C TYR A 67 -19.76 2.29 33.54
N SER A 68 -19.27 3.38 34.13
CA SER A 68 -18.52 4.40 33.39
C SER A 68 -17.48 5.07 34.28
N GLU A 69 -16.25 5.15 33.79
CA GLU A 69 -15.14 5.82 34.47
C GLU A 69 -14.19 6.53 33.49
N TRP A 70 -13.30 7.37 34.04
CA TRP A 70 -12.21 7.97 33.30
C TRP A 70 -10.86 7.61 33.93
N ASN A 71 -9.80 7.53 33.12
CA ASN A 71 -8.43 7.36 33.61
C ASN A 71 -7.41 8.14 32.76
N THR A 72 -6.17 8.25 33.25
CA THR A 72 -5.14 9.05 32.55
C THR A 72 -4.64 8.39 31.26
N PHE A 73 -4.39 7.08 31.30
CA PHE A 73 -3.85 6.31 30.18
C PHE A 73 -4.51 4.93 30.09
N THR A 74 -5.65 4.84 29.40
CA THR A 74 -6.44 3.61 29.31
C THR A 74 -5.66 2.43 28.69
N CYS A 75 -4.70 2.71 27.79
CA CYS A 75 -3.87 1.68 27.19
C CYS A 75 -2.68 1.21 28.05
N SER A 76 -2.48 1.78 29.24
CA SER A 76 -1.43 1.33 30.17
C SER A 76 -1.75 -0.06 30.75
N ASP A 77 -0.73 -0.83 31.10
CA ASP A 77 -0.89 -2.19 31.65
C ASP A 77 -1.76 -2.21 32.92
N SER A 78 -1.62 -1.21 33.80
CA SER A 78 -2.46 -1.07 34.99
C SER A 78 -3.93 -0.88 34.64
N SER A 79 -4.23 0.04 33.71
CA SER A 79 -5.61 0.31 33.31
C SER A 79 -6.23 -0.82 32.48
N GLN A 80 -5.44 -1.56 31.70
CA GLN A 80 -5.92 -2.77 31.03
C GLN A 80 -6.36 -3.84 32.04
N LYS A 81 -5.60 -4.03 33.12
CA LYS A 81 -5.97 -4.94 34.22
C LYS A 81 -7.23 -4.47 34.95
N GLU A 82 -7.36 -3.17 35.20
CA GLU A 82 -8.55 -2.57 35.81
C GLU A 82 -9.80 -2.81 34.94
N ILE A 83 -9.70 -2.59 33.62
CA ILE A 83 -10.81 -2.89 32.68
C ILE A 83 -11.17 -4.38 32.76
N ALA A 84 -10.19 -5.28 32.69
CA ALA A 84 -10.44 -6.72 32.76
C ALA A 84 -11.08 -7.15 34.10
N GLN A 85 -10.72 -6.49 35.19
CA GLN A 85 -11.32 -6.69 36.50
C GLN A 85 -12.77 -6.17 36.52
N LYS A 86 -13.01 -4.95 36.01
CA LYS A 86 -14.34 -4.34 35.96
C LYS A 86 -15.33 -5.10 35.06
N ILE A 87 -14.85 -5.71 33.97
CA ILE A 87 -15.64 -6.63 33.16
C ILE A 87 -16.23 -7.75 34.02
N LYS A 88 -15.45 -8.30 34.95
CA LYS A 88 -15.88 -9.39 35.83
C LYS A 88 -16.71 -8.90 37.02
N GLU A 89 -16.29 -7.82 37.67
CA GLU A 89 -16.95 -7.29 38.87
C GLU A 89 -18.37 -6.78 38.59
N GLU A 90 -18.53 -6.00 37.52
CA GLU A 90 -19.81 -5.38 37.16
C GLU A 90 -20.65 -6.28 36.24
N GLY A 91 -20.12 -7.45 35.85
CA GLY A 91 -20.77 -8.38 34.93
C GLY A 91 -21.01 -7.77 33.55
N LEU A 92 -20.03 -7.02 33.03
CA LEU A 92 -20.15 -6.33 31.75
C LEU A 92 -20.14 -7.35 30.61
N ASN A 93 -21.07 -7.19 29.68
CA ASN A 93 -21.14 -8.00 28.46
C ASN A 93 -20.84 -7.19 27.20
N ARG A 94 -20.55 -5.88 27.32
CA ARG A 94 -20.09 -5.00 26.23
C ARG A 94 -19.09 -3.98 26.79
N VAL A 95 -18.10 -3.57 25.99
CA VAL A 95 -17.11 -2.56 26.40
C VAL A 95 -16.99 -1.46 25.34
N VAL A 96 -17.01 -0.21 25.79
CA VAL A 96 -16.72 0.98 24.98
C VAL A 96 -15.51 1.69 25.56
N VAL A 97 -14.49 1.95 24.73
CA VAL A 97 -13.36 2.80 25.12
C VAL A 97 -13.39 4.09 24.32
N ALA A 98 -13.50 5.23 25.00
CA ALA A 98 -13.43 6.56 24.42
C ALA A 98 -11.99 7.09 24.52
N SER A 99 -11.23 6.98 23.42
CA SER A 99 -9.81 7.36 23.43
C SER A 99 -9.29 7.78 22.04
N CYS A 100 -8.24 7.13 21.55
CA CYS A 100 -7.61 7.34 20.25
C CYS A 100 -8.33 6.62 19.10
N SER A 101 -7.70 6.57 17.93
CA SER A 101 -8.19 5.83 16.78
C SER A 101 -8.25 4.31 16.99
N PRO A 102 -9.33 3.62 16.56
CA PRO A 102 -9.36 2.16 16.49
C PRO A 102 -8.22 1.59 15.64
N ARG A 103 -7.70 2.35 14.66
CA ARG A 103 -6.55 1.94 13.84
C ARG A 103 -5.25 1.77 14.64
N LEU A 104 -5.20 2.28 15.87
CA LEU A 104 -4.04 2.17 16.75
C LEU A 104 -4.24 1.10 17.84
N HIS A 105 -5.32 1.19 18.63
CA HIS A 105 -5.48 0.37 19.85
C HIS A 105 -6.72 -0.54 19.88
N GLU A 106 -7.51 -0.68 18.81
CA GLU A 106 -8.66 -1.62 18.79
C GLU A 106 -8.21 -3.04 19.15
N GLN A 107 -7.14 -3.54 18.54
CA GLN A 107 -6.59 -4.86 18.84
C GLN A 107 -6.01 -4.98 20.25
N THR A 108 -5.59 -3.87 20.87
CA THR A 108 -5.14 -3.88 22.26
C THR A 108 -6.31 -4.17 23.18
N PHE A 109 -7.40 -3.44 23.05
CA PHE A 109 -8.58 -3.58 23.92
C PHE A 109 -9.41 -4.84 23.61
N ARG A 110 -9.41 -5.30 22.36
CA ARG A 110 -9.96 -6.62 22.01
C ARG A 110 -9.30 -7.75 22.82
N ARG A 111 -7.97 -7.74 22.95
CA ARG A 111 -7.24 -8.72 23.78
C ARG A 111 -7.59 -8.59 25.26
N VAL A 112 -7.73 -7.37 25.77
CA VAL A 112 -8.18 -7.15 27.16
C VAL A 112 -9.55 -7.77 27.41
N CYS A 113 -10.48 -7.62 26.47
CA CYS A 113 -11.79 -8.26 26.55
C CYS A 113 -11.64 -9.80 26.56
N GLU A 114 -10.86 -10.37 25.65
CA GLU A 114 -10.62 -11.82 25.59
C GLU A 114 -9.98 -12.39 26.86
N ASP A 115 -8.99 -11.70 27.41
CA ASP A 115 -8.32 -12.07 28.67
C ASP A 115 -9.27 -11.99 29.87
N ALA A 116 -10.27 -11.11 29.80
CA ALA A 116 -11.35 -11.02 30.78
C ALA A 116 -12.45 -12.09 30.59
N GLY A 117 -12.44 -12.82 29.46
CA GLY A 117 -13.46 -13.81 29.10
C GLY A 117 -14.64 -13.25 28.29
N LEU A 118 -14.53 -12.00 27.81
CA LEU A 118 -15.49 -11.35 26.93
C LEU A 118 -15.08 -11.52 25.47
N ASN A 119 -16.02 -11.84 24.57
CA ASN A 119 -15.71 -11.97 23.14
C ASN A 119 -15.18 -10.64 22.58
N GLN A 120 -14.07 -10.67 21.83
CA GLN A 120 -13.43 -9.46 21.29
C GLN A 120 -14.34 -8.59 20.39
N TYR A 121 -15.39 -9.16 19.80
CA TYR A 121 -16.32 -8.42 18.94
C TYR A 121 -17.45 -7.72 19.71
N LEU A 122 -17.47 -7.86 21.05
CA LEU A 122 -18.35 -7.13 21.97
C LEU A 122 -17.69 -5.83 22.49
N PHE A 123 -16.69 -5.36 21.78
CA PHE A 123 -15.94 -4.14 22.03
C PHE A 123 -16.19 -3.11 20.92
N GLU A 124 -16.36 -1.83 21.29
CA GLU A 124 -16.43 -0.69 20.38
C GLU A 124 -15.54 0.47 20.87
N MET A 125 -15.09 1.32 19.95
CA MET A 125 -14.16 2.41 20.27
C MET A 125 -14.71 3.76 19.80
N ALA A 126 -14.75 4.74 20.69
CA ALA A 126 -15.08 6.13 20.36
C ALA A 126 -13.78 6.94 20.21
N ASN A 127 -13.48 7.40 19.00
CA ASN A 127 -12.28 8.21 18.74
C ASN A 127 -12.53 9.67 19.13
N ILE A 128 -12.10 10.05 20.33
CA ILE A 128 -12.23 11.41 20.89
C ILE A 128 -10.89 12.15 20.90
N ARG A 129 -9.84 11.61 20.28
CA ARG A 129 -8.52 12.23 20.18
C ARG A 129 -8.25 12.79 18.79
N GLU A 130 -7.97 11.93 17.82
CA GLU A 130 -7.69 12.33 16.44
C GLU A 130 -8.90 13.05 15.83
N HIS A 131 -10.13 12.59 16.13
CA HIS A 131 -11.36 13.14 15.53
C HIS A 131 -12.06 14.21 16.39
N CYS A 132 -11.49 14.55 17.54
CA CYS A 132 -12.07 15.53 18.46
C CYS A 132 -11.01 16.42 19.14
N SER A 133 -10.33 15.96 20.18
CA SER A 133 -9.46 16.84 20.99
C SER A 133 -8.34 17.53 20.18
N TRP A 134 -7.74 16.85 19.22
CA TRP A 134 -6.60 17.39 18.45
C TRP A 134 -7.01 18.35 17.33
N VAL A 135 -8.26 18.32 16.90
CA VAL A 135 -8.79 19.11 15.78
C VAL A 135 -9.66 20.29 16.25
N HIS A 136 -9.95 20.36 17.56
CA HIS A 136 -10.81 21.35 18.19
C HIS A 136 -10.15 21.99 19.43
N MET A 137 -8.85 22.25 19.35
CA MET A 137 -8.06 22.70 20.52
C MET A 137 -8.51 24.05 21.08
N ASN A 138 -9.16 24.86 20.23
CA ASN A 138 -9.62 26.20 20.54
C ASN A 138 -11.11 26.27 20.92
N GLU A 139 -11.86 25.16 20.85
CA GLU A 139 -13.32 25.11 21.09
C GLU A 139 -13.66 24.01 22.11
N LYS A 140 -13.14 24.15 23.34
CA LYS A 140 -13.14 23.08 24.36
C LYS A 140 -14.54 22.60 24.76
N GLU A 141 -15.48 23.54 24.92
CA GLU A 141 -16.86 23.26 25.29
C GLU A 141 -17.54 22.45 24.18
N LEU A 142 -17.42 22.90 22.93
CA LEU A 142 -17.97 22.19 21.76
C LEU A 142 -17.27 20.85 21.51
N ALA A 143 -15.97 20.76 21.77
CA ALA A 143 -15.22 19.51 21.70
C ALA A 143 -15.72 18.51 22.76
N THR A 144 -16.09 18.98 23.95
CA THR A 144 -16.66 18.15 25.01
C THR A 144 -18.04 17.63 24.63
N GLU A 145 -18.92 18.48 24.08
CA GLU A 145 -20.23 18.04 23.57
C GLU A 145 -20.09 17.06 22.39
N LYS A 146 -19.15 17.33 21.47
CA LYS A 146 -18.81 16.37 20.41
C LYS A 146 -18.35 15.02 20.98
N ALA A 147 -17.52 15.01 22.02
CA ALA A 147 -17.05 13.78 22.64
C ALA A 147 -18.21 12.98 23.26
N LYS A 148 -19.19 13.65 23.90
CA LYS A 148 -20.40 13.02 24.43
C LYS A 148 -21.20 12.34 23.32
N ASP A 149 -21.44 13.02 22.20
CA ASP A 149 -22.10 12.44 21.02
C ASP A 149 -21.37 11.21 20.48
N LEU A 150 -20.04 11.27 20.36
CA LEU A 150 -19.23 10.16 19.86
C LEU A 150 -19.31 8.94 20.80
N VAL A 151 -19.33 9.16 22.12
CA VAL A 151 -19.55 8.09 23.11
C VAL A 151 -20.96 7.53 23.01
N LYS A 152 -21.98 8.38 22.88
CA LYS A 152 -23.38 7.98 22.69
C LYS A 152 -23.55 7.10 21.45
N MET A 153 -22.94 7.47 20.33
CA MET A 153 -22.91 6.69 19.10
C MET A 153 -22.23 5.32 19.30
N ALA A 154 -21.09 5.28 20.00
CA ALA A 154 -20.39 4.02 20.26
C ALA A 154 -21.20 3.09 21.18
N VAL A 155 -21.83 3.62 22.23
CA VAL A 155 -22.73 2.86 23.12
C VAL A 155 -23.95 2.35 22.34
N ALA A 156 -24.53 3.16 21.46
CA ALA A 156 -25.67 2.74 20.64
C ALA A 156 -25.33 1.52 19.76
N LYS A 157 -24.14 1.51 19.13
CA LYS A 157 -23.66 0.32 18.40
C LYS A 157 -23.34 -0.85 19.32
N ALA A 158 -22.65 -0.59 20.44
CA ALA A 158 -22.18 -1.63 21.37
C ALA A 158 -23.33 -2.51 21.87
N LYS A 159 -24.50 -1.93 22.14
CA LYS A 159 -25.71 -2.65 22.55
C LYS A 159 -26.17 -3.71 21.54
N LEU A 160 -25.88 -3.51 20.26
CA LEU A 160 -26.26 -4.40 19.16
C LEU A 160 -25.10 -5.28 18.66
N LEU A 161 -23.94 -5.23 19.32
CA LEU A 161 -22.83 -6.12 18.99
C LEU A 161 -23.16 -7.55 19.40
N GLU A 162 -22.66 -8.49 18.59
CA GLU A 162 -22.82 -9.93 18.79
C GLU A 162 -21.44 -10.58 18.91
N PRO A 163 -21.31 -11.68 19.69
CA PRO A 163 -20.08 -12.43 19.75
C PRO A 163 -19.82 -13.10 18.39
N LEU A 164 -18.65 -12.87 17.80
CA LEU A 164 -18.28 -13.50 16.53
C LEU A 164 -17.16 -14.52 16.74
N ASP A 165 -17.17 -15.58 15.92
CA ASP A 165 -16.08 -16.55 15.86
C ASP A 165 -15.08 -16.16 14.80
N SER A 166 -13.82 -16.43 15.10
CA SER A 166 -12.79 -16.42 14.09
C SER A 166 -12.67 -17.79 13.41
N ILE A 167 -12.25 -17.78 12.15
CA ILE A 167 -12.06 -18.98 11.34
C ILE A 167 -10.55 -19.20 11.20
N THR A 168 -10.08 -20.38 11.61
CA THR A 168 -8.68 -20.76 11.38
C THR A 168 -8.54 -21.44 10.04
N VAL A 169 -7.60 -20.98 9.22
CA VAL A 169 -7.30 -21.55 7.90
C VAL A 169 -5.81 -21.93 7.83
N PRO A 170 -5.46 -23.07 7.19
CA PRO A 170 -4.08 -23.47 7.04
C PRO A 170 -3.31 -22.52 6.12
N VAL A 171 -1.99 -22.49 6.26
CA VAL A 171 -1.08 -21.67 5.45
C VAL A 171 -0.16 -22.56 4.63
N THR A 172 -0.18 -22.35 3.31
CA THR A 172 0.79 -22.88 2.35
C THR A 172 2.19 -22.36 2.69
N LYS A 173 3.16 -23.27 2.82
CA LYS A 173 4.55 -22.95 3.23
C LYS A 173 5.46 -22.63 2.05
N GLU A 174 4.92 -21.90 1.08
CA GLU A 174 5.64 -21.42 -0.10
C GLU A 174 5.43 -19.92 -0.25
N ALA A 175 6.44 -19.18 -0.70
CA ALA A 175 6.37 -17.74 -0.89
C ALA A 175 6.61 -17.36 -2.35
N LEU A 176 5.97 -16.28 -2.79
CA LEU A 176 6.25 -15.62 -4.06
C LEU A 176 7.03 -14.33 -3.79
N VAL A 177 8.11 -14.09 -4.51
CA VAL A 177 8.82 -12.81 -4.53
C VAL A 177 8.77 -12.27 -5.95
N LEU A 178 8.28 -11.03 -6.10
CA LEU A 178 8.06 -10.38 -7.40
C LEU A 178 9.11 -9.31 -7.63
N GLY A 179 10.04 -9.55 -8.56
CA GLY A 179 11.16 -8.68 -8.89
C GLY A 179 12.48 -9.20 -8.34
N GLY A 180 13.44 -9.44 -9.22
CA GLY A 180 14.77 -9.97 -8.96
C GLY A 180 15.84 -8.90 -8.78
N GLY A 181 15.48 -7.68 -8.35
CA GLY A 181 16.46 -6.68 -7.89
C GLY A 181 17.07 -7.06 -6.54
N VAL A 182 18.00 -6.25 -6.02
CA VAL A 182 18.69 -6.51 -4.74
C VAL A 182 17.74 -6.79 -3.55
N ALA A 183 16.59 -6.10 -3.52
CA ALA A 183 15.56 -6.30 -2.51
C ALA A 183 14.94 -7.71 -2.60
N GLY A 184 14.46 -8.11 -3.78
CA GLY A 184 13.84 -9.42 -3.98
C GLY A 184 14.85 -10.57 -3.86
N GLN A 185 16.10 -10.37 -4.31
CA GLN A 185 17.18 -11.35 -4.11
C GLN A 185 17.41 -11.63 -2.62
N ARG A 186 17.53 -10.58 -1.79
CA ARG A 186 17.70 -10.76 -0.34
C ARG A 186 16.48 -11.40 0.32
N ALA A 187 15.27 -10.96 -0.03
CA ALA A 187 14.04 -11.50 0.52
C ALA A 187 13.89 -13.00 0.20
N ALA A 188 14.19 -13.39 -1.04
CA ALA A 188 14.15 -14.77 -1.47
C ALA A 188 15.19 -15.64 -0.74
N LEU A 189 16.43 -15.16 -0.61
CA LEU A 189 17.47 -15.87 0.15
C LEU A 189 17.09 -16.05 1.62
N ASP A 190 16.63 -15.00 2.31
CA ASP A 190 16.25 -15.11 3.72
C ASP A 190 15.09 -16.11 3.95
N LEU A 191 14.07 -16.10 3.11
CA LEU A 191 12.98 -17.07 3.19
C LEU A 191 13.43 -18.50 2.89
N ALA A 192 14.31 -18.64 1.89
CA ALA A 192 14.81 -19.94 1.47
C ALA A 192 15.78 -20.56 2.48
N ASP A 193 16.60 -19.73 3.14
CA ASP A 193 17.50 -20.09 4.25
C ASP A 193 16.70 -20.53 5.50
N LEU A 194 15.49 -19.98 5.70
CA LEU A 194 14.54 -20.45 6.71
C LEU A 194 13.89 -21.80 6.36
N GLY A 195 14.11 -22.31 5.14
CA GLY A 195 13.61 -23.59 4.67
C GLY A 195 12.28 -23.52 3.91
N PHE A 196 11.78 -22.33 3.58
CA PHE A 196 10.59 -22.19 2.75
C PHE A 196 10.92 -22.33 1.27
N LYS A 197 10.01 -22.91 0.50
CA LYS A 197 10.09 -22.88 -0.96
C LYS A 197 9.71 -21.48 -1.45
N VAL A 198 10.55 -20.89 -2.29
CA VAL A 198 10.38 -19.52 -2.79
C VAL A 198 10.33 -19.54 -4.31
N HIS A 199 9.30 -18.93 -4.88
CA HIS A 199 9.20 -18.65 -6.30
C HIS A 199 9.62 -17.20 -6.52
N LEU A 200 10.79 -16.97 -7.15
CA LEU A 200 11.27 -15.63 -7.48
C LEU A 200 10.98 -15.34 -8.94
N VAL A 201 10.02 -14.45 -9.21
CA VAL A 201 9.60 -14.07 -10.56
C VAL A 201 10.30 -12.78 -10.97
N GLU A 202 10.99 -12.82 -12.11
CA GLU A 202 11.66 -11.66 -12.71
C GLU A 202 11.21 -11.51 -14.17
N ARG A 203 10.77 -10.30 -14.52
CA ARG A 203 10.26 -10.01 -15.87
C ARG A 203 11.37 -9.95 -16.92
N GLN A 204 12.56 -9.52 -16.54
CA GLN A 204 13.72 -9.44 -17.41
C GLN A 204 14.38 -10.81 -17.60
N PRO A 205 15.20 -11.01 -18.65
CA PRO A 205 15.94 -12.25 -18.86
C PRO A 205 16.83 -12.67 -17.70
N SER A 206 17.25 -11.71 -16.85
CA SER A 206 18.15 -11.90 -15.71
C SER A 206 17.66 -11.14 -14.48
N ILE A 207 17.98 -11.68 -13.30
CA ILE A 207 17.95 -10.92 -12.04
C ILE A 207 19.10 -9.90 -12.00
N GLY A 208 19.00 -8.90 -11.14
CA GLY A 208 20.00 -7.84 -10.97
C GLY A 208 19.35 -6.48 -10.73
N GLY A 209 18.33 -6.15 -11.52
CA GLY A 209 17.71 -4.82 -11.50
C GLY A 209 18.72 -3.69 -11.75
N VAL A 210 18.37 -2.47 -11.35
CA VAL A 210 19.19 -1.27 -11.60
C VAL A 210 20.59 -1.36 -10.94
N MET A 211 20.72 -2.08 -9.82
CA MET A 211 22.00 -2.23 -9.14
C MET A 211 23.08 -2.88 -10.04
N ALA A 212 22.69 -3.77 -10.94
CA ALA A 212 23.61 -4.41 -11.89
C ALA A 212 24.13 -3.43 -12.95
N GLN A 213 23.40 -2.34 -13.22
CA GLN A 213 23.81 -1.29 -14.16
C GLN A 213 24.84 -0.32 -13.57
N LEU A 214 24.91 -0.19 -12.23
CA LEU A 214 25.81 0.74 -11.56
C LEU A 214 27.27 0.27 -11.68
N ASP A 215 28.24 1.18 -11.74
CA ASP A 215 29.67 0.80 -11.64
C ASP A 215 30.05 0.49 -10.18
N LYS A 216 29.81 1.46 -9.30
CA LYS A 216 30.11 1.40 -7.87
C LYS A 216 28.94 1.85 -7.00
N THR A 217 28.97 1.52 -5.72
CA THR A 217 27.92 1.87 -4.76
C THR A 217 28.43 2.77 -3.64
N PHE A 218 27.70 3.84 -3.33
CA PHE A 218 28.01 4.68 -2.17
C PHE A 218 27.61 3.99 -0.85
N PRO A 219 28.22 4.37 0.29
CA PRO A 219 29.32 5.33 0.44
C PRO A 219 30.70 4.69 0.31
N THR A 220 30.77 3.36 0.22
CA THR A 220 32.03 2.59 0.27
C THR A 220 32.81 2.62 -1.03
N LEU A 221 32.14 2.91 -2.15
CA LEU A 221 32.69 2.83 -3.51
C LEU A 221 33.10 1.41 -3.90
N ASP A 222 32.46 0.40 -3.31
CA ASP A 222 32.57 -0.99 -3.77
C ASP A 222 31.96 -1.12 -5.16
N CYS A 223 32.50 -2.00 -5.98
CA CYS A 223 31.89 -2.36 -7.27
C CYS A 223 30.54 -3.04 -7.02
N SER A 224 29.51 -2.62 -7.75
CA SER A 224 28.13 -3.11 -7.58
C SER A 224 28.04 -4.63 -7.77
N ILE A 225 28.69 -5.16 -8.81
CA ILE A 225 28.65 -6.59 -9.14
C ILE A 225 29.49 -7.43 -8.17
N CYS A 226 30.51 -6.84 -7.51
CA CYS A 226 31.29 -7.58 -6.52
C CYS A 226 30.45 -7.96 -5.30
N ILE A 227 29.46 -7.13 -4.94
CA ILE A 227 28.54 -7.41 -3.83
C ILE A 227 27.25 -8.10 -4.30
N GLN A 228 26.76 -7.78 -5.51
CA GLN A 228 25.52 -8.34 -6.03
C GLN A 228 25.71 -9.68 -6.74
N GLY A 229 26.80 -9.86 -7.49
CA GLY A 229 27.09 -11.07 -8.27
C GLY A 229 27.07 -12.35 -7.43
N PRO A 230 27.70 -12.40 -6.24
CA PRO A 230 27.57 -13.54 -5.33
C PRO A 230 26.12 -13.80 -4.93
N MET A 231 25.35 -12.76 -4.61
CA MET A 231 23.92 -12.88 -4.26
C MET A 231 23.08 -13.44 -5.41
N MET A 232 23.34 -13.00 -6.64
CA MET A 232 22.70 -13.53 -7.84
C MET A 232 23.04 -15.02 -8.04
N SER A 233 24.33 -15.37 -7.89
CA SER A 233 24.79 -16.77 -7.98
C SER A 233 24.14 -17.65 -6.92
N ASP A 234 24.03 -17.16 -5.68
CA ASP A 234 23.39 -17.88 -4.58
C ASP A 234 21.91 -18.12 -4.88
N VAL A 235 21.18 -17.09 -5.32
CA VAL A 235 19.78 -17.21 -5.75
C VAL A 235 19.63 -18.25 -6.86
N GLY A 236 20.47 -18.20 -7.89
CA GLY A 236 20.40 -19.11 -9.03
C GLY A 236 20.73 -20.58 -8.70
N LYS A 237 21.38 -20.85 -7.56
CA LYS A 237 21.80 -22.21 -7.14
C LYS A 237 21.07 -22.72 -5.90
N HIS A 238 20.26 -21.88 -5.25
CA HIS A 238 19.63 -22.24 -3.98
C HIS A 238 18.52 -23.28 -4.19
N LYS A 239 18.60 -24.41 -3.46
CA LYS A 239 17.69 -25.56 -3.65
C LYS A 239 16.22 -25.27 -3.36
N ASN A 240 15.95 -24.31 -2.48
CA ASN A 240 14.59 -23.90 -2.14
C ASN A 240 14.10 -22.70 -2.98
N ILE A 241 14.90 -22.15 -3.89
CA ILE A 241 14.49 -21.04 -4.75
C ILE A 241 14.22 -21.58 -6.15
N ASN A 242 12.98 -21.43 -6.60
CA ASN A 242 12.57 -21.61 -7.98
C ASN A 242 12.65 -20.26 -8.69
N LEU A 243 13.78 -20.01 -9.37
CA LEU A 243 14.01 -18.79 -10.12
C LEU A 243 13.27 -18.82 -11.48
N LEU A 244 12.27 -17.96 -11.61
CA LEU A 244 11.44 -17.77 -12.79
C LEU A 244 11.83 -16.46 -13.48
N ALA A 245 12.99 -16.44 -14.14
CA ALA A 245 13.45 -15.28 -14.91
C ALA A 245 12.82 -15.27 -16.30
N TYR A 246 12.50 -14.09 -16.82
CA TYR A 246 11.66 -13.87 -18.01
C TYR A 246 10.23 -14.41 -17.85
N HIS A 247 9.65 -14.20 -16.66
CA HIS A 247 8.28 -14.55 -16.31
C HIS A 247 7.56 -13.34 -15.71
N GLU A 248 6.24 -13.29 -15.85
CA GLU A 248 5.41 -12.22 -15.33
C GLU A 248 4.19 -12.74 -14.58
N LEU A 249 3.82 -12.04 -13.52
CA LEU A 249 2.57 -12.29 -12.80
C LEU A 249 1.40 -11.73 -13.60
N LYS A 250 0.39 -12.55 -13.87
CA LYS A 250 -0.85 -12.14 -14.56
C LYS A 250 -2.00 -11.91 -13.58
N GLU A 251 -2.17 -12.83 -12.64
CA GLU A 251 -3.34 -12.85 -11.76
C GLU A 251 -2.97 -13.40 -10.38
N VAL A 252 -3.64 -12.89 -9.34
CA VAL A 252 -3.60 -13.42 -7.97
C VAL A 252 -5.03 -13.62 -7.50
N GLU A 253 -5.34 -14.86 -7.15
CA GLU A 253 -6.62 -15.25 -6.54
C GLU A 253 -6.36 -15.73 -5.10
N GLY A 254 -7.42 -15.75 -4.28
CA GLY A 254 -7.37 -16.31 -2.93
C GLY A 254 -7.03 -15.29 -1.84
N PHE A 255 -6.38 -15.76 -0.78
CA PHE A 255 -6.14 -14.98 0.44
C PHE A 255 -4.86 -15.42 1.14
N ILE A 256 -4.41 -14.64 2.14
CA ILE A 256 -3.26 -14.99 2.98
C ILE A 256 -3.28 -16.47 3.36
N GLY A 257 -2.17 -17.14 3.09
CA GLY A 257 -1.99 -18.57 3.32
C GLY A 257 -2.42 -19.47 2.15
N ASN A 258 -3.29 -19.00 1.25
CA ASN A 258 -3.90 -19.81 0.19
C ASN A 258 -4.09 -18.96 -1.08
N PHE A 259 -3.00 -18.35 -1.56
CA PHE A 259 -3.02 -17.66 -2.85
C PHE A 259 -2.79 -18.65 -3.98
N VAL A 260 -3.52 -18.45 -5.07
CA VAL A 260 -3.27 -19.09 -6.36
C VAL A 260 -2.81 -18.01 -7.31
N VAL A 261 -1.58 -18.11 -7.81
CA VAL A 261 -1.00 -17.10 -8.69
C VAL A 261 -0.78 -17.66 -10.09
N THR A 262 -1.20 -16.91 -11.10
CA THR A 262 -1.00 -17.26 -12.52
C THR A 262 0.25 -16.56 -13.01
N ILE A 263 1.25 -17.34 -13.43
CA ILE A 263 2.52 -16.86 -13.97
C ILE A 263 2.59 -17.18 -15.46
N GLU A 264 2.95 -16.19 -16.27
CA GLU A 264 3.28 -16.37 -17.68
C GLU A 264 4.80 -16.50 -17.83
N ARG A 265 5.26 -17.57 -18.48
CA ARG A 265 6.59 -17.67 -19.05
C ARG A 265 6.60 -17.00 -20.41
N LYS A 266 7.46 -16.00 -20.59
CA LYS A 266 7.65 -15.37 -21.89
C LYS A 266 8.53 -16.25 -22.79
N PRO A 267 8.29 -16.27 -24.11
CA PRO A 267 9.06 -17.10 -25.03
C PRO A 267 10.48 -16.53 -25.14
N ARG A 268 11.48 -17.31 -24.72
CA ARG A 268 12.90 -16.93 -24.86
C ARG A 268 13.42 -17.24 -26.26
N TYR A 269 12.71 -18.11 -26.97
CA TYR A 269 13.13 -18.73 -28.23
C TYR A 269 14.45 -19.50 -28.12
N VAL A 270 14.77 -19.90 -26.88
CA VAL A 270 15.96 -20.65 -26.50
C VAL A 270 15.55 -21.65 -25.43
N ASP A 271 15.85 -22.92 -25.65
CA ASP A 271 15.68 -23.99 -24.68
C ASP A 271 16.69 -23.82 -23.53
N THR A 272 16.17 -23.39 -22.39
CA THR A 272 16.93 -23.17 -21.15
C THR A 272 17.54 -24.44 -20.55
N THR A 273 17.10 -25.64 -20.95
CA THR A 273 17.64 -26.90 -20.43
C THR A 273 18.93 -27.33 -21.13
N THR A 274 19.14 -26.88 -22.36
CA THR A 274 20.31 -27.22 -23.18
C THR A 274 21.26 -26.05 -23.38
N CYS A 275 20.78 -24.81 -23.25
CA CYS A 275 21.59 -23.60 -23.42
C CYS A 275 22.71 -23.53 -22.38
N THR A 276 23.95 -23.35 -22.85
CA THR A 276 25.15 -23.22 -21.99
C THR A 276 25.52 -21.76 -21.71
N GLY A 277 24.92 -20.81 -22.44
CA GLY A 277 25.29 -19.39 -22.37
C GLY A 277 26.72 -19.09 -22.86
N CYS A 278 27.23 -19.84 -23.85
CA CYS A 278 28.60 -19.66 -24.39
C CYS A 278 28.78 -18.34 -25.16
N GLY A 279 27.74 -17.89 -25.87
CA GLY A 279 27.68 -16.60 -26.54
C GLY A 279 28.13 -16.55 -28.01
N GLU A 280 28.52 -17.68 -28.61
CA GLU A 280 28.89 -17.75 -30.04
C GLU A 280 27.77 -17.27 -30.97
N CYS A 281 26.52 -17.47 -30.58
CA CYS A 281 25.35 -17.02 -31.34
C CYS A 281 25.20 -15.49 -31.39
N TYR A 282 25.78 -14.75 -30.44
CA TYR A 282 25.72 -13.29 -30.40
C TYR A 282 26.63 -12.69 -31.48
N GLU A 283 27.79 -13.31 -31.70
CA GLU A 283 28.84 -12.81 -32.60
C GLU A 283 28.46 -12.91 -34.08
N VAL A 284 27.58 -13.86 -34.43
CA VAL A 284 27.13 -14.08 -35.81
C VAL A 284 25.81 -13.38 -36.16
N CYS A 285 25.15 -12.74 -35.19
CA CYS A 285 23.89 -12.07 -35.42
C CYS A 285 24.12 -10.76 -36.20
N PRO A 286 23.49 -10.56 -37.38
CA PRO A 286 23.71 -9.37 -38.21
C PRO A 286 22.86 -8.17 -37.78
N VAL A 287 21.93 -8.35 -36.83
CA VAL A 287 21.02 -7.30 -36.35
C VAL A 287 21.71 -6.49 -35.27
N ILE A 288 21.54 -5.17 -35.31
CA ILE A 288 22.08 -4.23 -34.32
C ILE A 288 20.90 -3.44 -33.73
N VAL A 289 20.71 -3.53 -32.42
CA VAL A 289 19.63 -2.88 -31.65
C VAL A 289 20.27 -2.02 -30.56
N PRO A 290 19.73 -0.83 -30.23
CA PRO A 290 20.15 -0.09 -29.03
C PRO A 290 20.05 -0.96 -27.78
N ASN A 291 21.08 -0.98 -26.94
CA ASN A 291 21.08 -1.79 -25.73
C ASN A 291 20.40 -1.02 -24.58
N GLU A 292 19.25 -1.52 -24.14
CA GLU A 292 18.45 -0.93 -23.06
C GLU A 292 19.19 -0.97 -21.72
N PHE A 293 20.04 -1.98 -21.49
CA PHE A 293 20.86 -2.05 -20.27
C PHE A 293 21.91 -0.94 -20.20
N ASP A 294 22.36 -0.46 -21.37
CA ASP A 294 23.33 0.63 -21.52
C ASP A 294 22.66 1.98 -21.78
N GLU A 295 21.36 2.11 -21.45
CA GLU A 295 20.58 3.33 -21.66
C GLU A 295 20.60 3.83 -23.12
N GLY A 296 20.73 2.91 -24.09
CA GLY A 296 20.80 3.23 -25.52
C GLY A 296 22.15 3.77 -26.01
N LEU A 297 23.14 3.92 -25.12
CA LEU A 297 24.50 4.35 -25.49
C LEU A 297 25.31 3.26 -26.20
N GLY A 298 25.00 2.00 -25.89
CA GLY A 298 25.58 0.81 -26.52
C GLY A 298 24.62 0.15 -27.51
N THR A 299 25.11 -0.87 -28.20
CA THR A 299 24.29 -1.72 -29.07
C THR A 299 24.41 -3.18 -28.66
N ARG A 300 23.38 -3.97 -28.99
CA ARG A 300 23.33 -5.42 -28.81
C ARG A 300 22.76 -6.10 -30.05
N PRO A 301 23.08 -7.38 -30.28
CA PRO A 301 22.39 -8.21 -31.26
C PRO A 301 20.94 -8.54 -30.86
N ALA A 302 20.15 -9.06 -31.81
CA ALA A 302 18.79 -9.55 -31.55
C ALA A 302 18.77 -10.80 -30.66
N ILE A 303 19.73 -11.72 -30.82
CA ILE A 303 20.00 -12.78 -29.83
C ILE A 303 21.06 -12.28 -28.86
N TYR A 304 20.75 -12.21 -27.57
CA TYR A 304 21.57 -11.49 -26.61
C TYR A 304 21.60 -12.13 -25.23
N ARG A 305 22.51 -11.59 -24.40
CA ARG A 305 22.46 -11.62 -22.93
C ARG A 305 22.40 -10.17 -22.44
N MET A 306 21.63 -9.91 -21.39
CA MET A 306 21.38 -8.54 -20.91
C MET A 306 22.67 -7.83 -20.45
N PHE A 307 23.58 -8.56 -19.78
CA PHE A 307 24.91 -8.11 -19.39
C PHE A 307 25.83 -9.33 -19.18
N PRO A 308 27.15 -9.18 -18.97
CA PRO A 308 28.05 -10.34 -18.93
C PRO A 308 27.84 -11.30 -17.76
N GLN A 309 27.39 -10.81 -16.59
CA GLN A 309 27.23 -11.59 -15.35
C GLN A 309 25.77 -12.01 -15.07
N ILE A 310 24.96 -12.21 -16.12
CA ILE A 310 23.53 -12.54 -15.97
C ILE A 310 23.28 -13.85 -15.20
N VAL A 311 22.17 -13.88 -14.47
CA VAL A 311 21.64 -15.08 -13.83
C VAL A 311 20.12 -15.17 -14.07
N PRO A 312 19.61 -16.27 -14.63
CA PRO A 312 20.34 -17.44 -15.13
C PRO A 312 21.12 -17.11 -16.42
N ASN A 313 22.21 -17.83 -16.68
CA ASN A 313 23.09 -17.59 -17.83
C ASN A 313 22.56 -18.25 -19.12
N TYR A 314 21.43 -17.75 -19.62
CA TYR A 314 20.81 -18.20 -20.88
C TYR A 314 20.74 -17.05 -21.89
N ALA A 315 20.80 -17.39 -23.17
CA ALA A 315 20.49 -16.46 -24.25
C ALA A 315 18.97 -16.18 -24.33
N THR A 316 18.61 -15.04 -24.90
CA THR A 316 17.23 -14.68 -25.26
C THR A 316 17.23 -14.09 -26.67
N ILE A 317 16.20 -14.37 -27.47
CA ILE A 317 16.00 -13.73 -28.77
C ILE A 317 14.91 -12.68 -28.67
N ASP A 318 15.25 -11.47 -29.07
CA ASP A 318 14.33 -10.37 -29.31
C ASP A 318 13.69 -10.54 -30.69
N MET A 319 12.47 -11.09 -30.72
CA MET A 319 11.75 -11.34 -31.96
C MET A 319 11.13 -10.09 -32.58
N GLU A 320 11.11 -8.94 -31.90
CA GLU A 320 10.68 -7.68 -32.51
C GLU A 320 11.71 -7.20 -33.55
N HIS A 321 12.99 -7.53 -33.34
CA HIS A 321 14.10 -7.13 -34.22
C HIS A 321 14.72 -8.29 -35.01
N CYS A 322 14.44 -9.55 -34.63
CA CYS A 322 14.97 -10.73 -35.32
C CYS A 322 14.49 -10.80 -36.78
N ILE A 323 15.43 -11.03 -37.71
CA ILE A 323 15.15 -11.16 -39.15
C ILE A 323 15.08 -12.61 -39.65
N ASP A 324 15.07 -13.58 -38.73
CA ASP A 324 14.99 -15.02 -39.02
C ASP A 324 16.05 -15.56 -40.02
N CYS A 325 17.29 -15.08 -39.94
CA CYS A 325 18.36 -15.49 -40.86
C CYS A 325 18.98 -16.88 -40.58
N GLY A 326 18.76 -17.46 -39.40
CA GLY A 326 19.25 -18.78 -39.02
C GLY A 326 20.72 -18.89 -38.60
N PHE A 327 21.53 -17.82 -38.66
CA PHE A 327 22.97 -17.91 -38.32
C PHE A 327 23.23 -18.35 -36.87
N CYS A 328 22.42 -17.89 -35.92
CA CYS A 328 22.52 -18.31 -34.52
C CYS A 328 22.25 -19.81 -34.32
N GLU A 329 21.43 -20.43 -35.18
CA GLU A 329 21.15 -21.87 -35.16
C GLU A 329 22.35 -22.66 -35.68
N MET A 330 22.97 -22.19 -36.77
CA MET A 330 24.12 -22.86 -37.41
C MET A 330 25.32 -23.01 -36.47
N VAL A 331 25.53 -22.05 -35.56
CA VAL A 331 26.64 -22.06 -34.60
C VAL A 331 26.27 -22.69 -33.25
N CYS A 332 24.99 -22.99 -32.99
CA CYS A 332 24.58 -23.51 -31.69
C CYS A 332 24.79 -25.04 -31.61
N GLU A 333 25.95 -25.48 -31.12
CA GLU A 333 26.27 -26.92 -31.00
C GLU A 333 25.24 -27.73 -30.17
N LYS A 334 24.58 -27.07 -29.22
CA LYS A 334 23.55 -27.70 -28.36
C LYS A 334 22.16 -27.71 -28.97
N ASN A 335 21.97 -27.11 -30.15
CA ASN A 335 20.67 -26.94 -30.81
C ASN A 335 19.63 -26.33 -29.88
N SER A 336 20.03 -25.34 -29.08
CA SER A 336 19.18 -24.72 -28.07
C SER A 336 18.26 -23.65 -28.64
N ILE A 337 18.41 -23.23 -29.90
CA ILE A 337 17.51 -22.25 -30.51
C ILE A 337 16.17 -22.91 -30.81
N LYS A 338 15.08 -22.32 -30.33
CA LYS A 338 13.72 -22.86 -30.42
C LYS A 338 12.75 -21.78 -30.89
N LYS A 339 12.58 -21.63 -32.20
CA LYS A 339 11.76 -20.56 -32.79
C LYS A 339 10.25 -20.71 -32.54
N ASP A 340 9.78 -21.93 -32.30
CA ASP A 340 8.41 -22.26 -31.96
C ASP A 340 8.13 -22.20 -30.44
N ASP A 341 9.00 -21.51 -29.68
CA ASP A 341 8.75 -21.23 -28.26
C ASP A 341 7.57 -20.26 -28.11
N GLU A 342 6.53 -20.69 -27.41
CA GLU A 342 5.32 -19.89 -27.16
C GLU A 342 5.21 -19.51 -25.69
N ALA A 343 4.46 -18.43 -25.42
CA ALA A 343 4.12 -18.06 -24.05
C ALA A 343 3.31 -19.17 -23.38
N GLU A 344 3.61 -19.47 -22.11
CA GLU A 344 2.93 -20.51 -21.35
C GLU A 344 2.50 -19.98 -19.99
N GLU A 345 1.23 -20.17 -19.64
CA GLU A 345 0.69 -19.82 -18.32
C GLU A 345 0.56 -21.04 -17.43
N PHE A 346 0.98 -20.92 -16.17
CA PHE A 346 0.82 -21.96 -15.17
C PHE A 346 0.48 -21.35 -13.80
N LYS A 347 -0.17 -22.15 -12.95
CA LYS A 347 -0.59 -21.74 -11.61
C LYS A 347 0.38 -22.24 -10.53
N LEU A 348 0.65 -21.40 -9.54
CA LEU A 348 1.40 -21.75 -8.33
C LEU A 348 0.55 -21.46 -7.09
N ASN A 349 0.70 -22.28 -6.05
CA ASN A 349 0.06 -22.06 -4.76
C ASN A 349 1.08 -21.47 -3.78
N VAL A 350 0.79 -20.32 -3.18
CA VAL A 350 1.70 -19.68 -2.22
C VAL A 350 0.94 -19.16 -1.00
N GLY A 351 1.61 -19.12 0.15
CA GLY A 351 1.05 -18.58 1.38
C GLY A 351 1.22 -17.07 1.51
N THR A 352 2.32 -16.54 1.00
CA THR A 352 2.67 -15.11 1.11
C THR A 352 3.33 -14.59 -0.16
N ILE A 353 3.16 -13.30 -0.43
CA ILE A 353 3.71 -12.61 -1.59
C ILE A 353 4.53 -11.40 -1.13
N ILE A 354 5.75 -11.22 -1.65
CA ILE A 354 6.56 -10.03 -1.44
C ILE A 354 6.73 -9.29 -2.78
N ALA A 355 6.23 -8.06 -2.85
CA ALA A 355 6.45 -7.16 -3.99
C ALA A 355 7.79 -6.42 -3.85
N SER A 356 8.66 -6.59 -4.83
CA SER A 356 10.01 -6.00 -4.93
C SER A 356 10.32 -5.53 -6.35
N THR A 357 9.33 -4.97 -7.03
CA THR A 357 9.37 -4.60 -8.46
C THR A 357 10.28 -3.41 -8.80
N GLY A 358 10.83 -2.75 -7.78
CA GLY A 358 11.75 -1.63 -7.96
C GLY A 358 11.07 -0.33 -8.38
N TYR A 359 11.74 0.42 -9.24
CA TYR A 359 11.37 1.78 -9.66
C TYR A 359 11.77 2.01 -11.12
N ASP A 360 11.24 3.07 -11.73
CA ASP A 360 11.75 3.62 -13.00
C ASP A 360 12.52 4.91 -12.74
N ILE A 361 13.44 5.26 -13.64
CA ILE A 361 14.16 6.53 -13.57
C ILE A 361 13.30 7.58 -14.25
N TYR A 362 13.22 8.76 -13.64
CA TYR A 362 12.52 9.89 -14.24
C TYR A 362 13.12 10.20 -15.61
N ASP A 363 12.28 10.24 -16.64
CA ASP A 363 12.67 10.63 -17.99
C ASP A 363 12.70 12.17 -18.09
N PRO A 364 13.89 12.78 -18.23
CA PRO A 364 14.00 14.23 -18.35
C PRO A 364 13.46 14.77 -19.69
N SER A 365 13.15 13.91 -20.66
CA SER A 365 12.53 14.30 -21.93
C SER A 365 11.13 14.89 -21.77
N GLU A 366 10.41 14.52 -20.69
CA GLU A 366 9.02 14.95 -20.45
C GLU A 366 8.88 16.48 -20.33
N LYS A 367 9.80 17.12 -19.61
CA LYS A 367 9.84 18.58 -19.45
C LYS A 367 10.92 19.23 -20.28
N ASN A 368 12.04 18.53 -20.47
CA ASN A 368 13.20 18.99 -21.22
C ASN A 368 13.77 20.35 -20.76
N ASP A 369 13.57 20.73 -19.49
CA ASP A 369 13.98 22.04 -18.93
C ASP A 369 15.49 22.31 -19.02
N TYR A 370 16.29 21.25 -19.16
CA TYR A 370 17.76 21.31 -19.27
C TYR A 370 18.28 20.94 -20.67
N GLY A 371 17.39 20.79 -21.65
CA GLY A 371 17.76 20.48 -23.04
C GLY A 371 18.37 19.09 -23.23
N TYR A 372 17.83 18.08 -22.55
CA TYR A 372 18.23 16.67 -22.69
C TYR A 372 17.98 16.14 -24.11
N LEU A 373 16.85 16.48 -24.72
CA LEU A 373 16.55 16.10 -26.11
C LEU A 373 17.30 16.96 -27.13
N ASP A 374 17.67 18.17 -26.75
CA ASP A 374 18.19 19.19 -27.68
C ASP A 374 19.71 19.16 -27.82
N ASN A 375 20.42 18.71 -26.77
CA ASN A 375 21.87 18.83 -26.70
C ASN A 375 22.50 17.47 -26.35
N ALA A 376 23.34 16.94 -27.24
CA ALA A 376 23.95 15.62 -27.08
C ALA A 376 24.85 15.49 -25.83
N ASN A 377 25.39 16.61 -25.32
CA ASN A 377 26.24 16.64 -24.12
C ASN A 377 25.45 16.87 -22.82
N VAL A 378 24.12 16.71 -22.85
CA VAL A 378 23.28 16.63 -21.65
C VAL A 378 22.88 15.17 -21.47
N ILE A 379 23.41 14.52 -20.44
CA ILE A 379 23.14 13.11 -20.14
C ILE A 379 22.54 12.97 -18.75
N THR A 380 21.91 11.84 -18.47
CA THR A 380 21.45 11.42 -17.15
C THR A 380 22.59 10.83 -16.32
N ALA A 381 22.38 10.76 -15.00
CA ALA A 381 23.32 10.12 -14.11
C ALA A 381 23.47 8.61 -14.36
N LEU A 382 22.42 7.90 -14.84
CA LEU A 382 22.54 6.48 -15.16
C LEU A 382 23.33 6.26 -16.46
N GLU A 383 23.15 7.10 -17.48
CA GLU A 383 24.03 7.10 -18.66
C GLU A 383 25.49 7.30 -18.27
N LEU A 384 25.78 8.24 -17.35
CA LEU A 384 27.14 8.40 -16.82
C LEU A 384 27.63 7.14 -16.09
N GLU A 385 26.78 6.45 -15.30
CA GLU A 385 27.16 5.16 -14.69
C GLU A 385 27.57 4.14 -15.76
N ARG A 386 26.82 4.05 -16.87
CA ARG A 386 27.14 3.13 -17.97
C ARG A 386 28.46 3.51 -18.64
N LEU A 387 28.72 4.80 -18.88
CA LEU A 387 30.00 5.27 -19.42
C LEU A 387 31.18 5.00 -18.47
N MET A 388 30.98 5.14 -17.16
CA MET A 388 32.02 4.91 -16.16
C MET A 388 32.30 3.43 -15.88
N ASN A 389 31.33 2.56 -16.16
CA ASN A 389 31.39 1.12 -15.90
C ASN A 389 32.39 0.43 -16.84
N ALA A 390 33.28 -0.39 -16.27
CA ALA A 390 34.30 -1.11 -17.03
C ALA A 390 33.73 -2.12 -18.04
N ALA A 391 32.52 -2.64 -17.80
CA ALA A 391 31.77 -3.49 -18.72
C ALA A 391 30.66 -2.73 -19.46
N GLY A 392 30.70 -1.39 -19.44
CA GLY A 392 29.81 -0.52 -20.20
C GLY A 392 30.28 -0.32 -21.64
N PRO A 393 29.50 0.45 -22.44
CA PRO A 393 29.70 0.58 -23.88
C PRO A 393 31.02 1.26 -24.25
N THR A 394 31.59 2.06 -23.35
CA THR A 394 32.85 2.78 -23.53
C THR A 394 33.98 2.23 -22.67
N LEU A 395 33.85 1.00 -22.13
CA LEU A 395 34.87 0.32 -21.33
C LEU A 395 35.40 1.15 -20.14
N GLY A 396 34.53 1.99 -19.56
CA GLY A 396 34.86 2.84 -18.42
C GLY A 396 35.48 4.20 -18.75
N HIS A 397 35.52 4.56 -20.04
CA HIS A 397 35.91 5.88 -20.53
C HIS A 397 34.70 6.81 -20.63
N VAL A 398 34.74 7.93 -19.92
CA VAL A 398 33.68 8.94 -20.00
C VAL A 398 33.99 9.86 -21.17
N ILE A 399 33.09 9.92 -22.13
CA ILE A 399 33.22 10.72 -23.34
C ILE A 399 32.00 11.64 -23.50
N ARG A 400 32.20 12.75 -24.22
CA ARG A 400 31.13 13.60 -24.73
C ARG A 400 30.39 12.88 -25.86
N PRO A 401 29.06 12.70 -25.79
CA PRO A 401 28.34 12.03 -26.87
C PRO A 401 28.40 12.77 -28.22
N SER A 402 28.61 14.10 -28.22
CA SER A 402 28.66 14.86 -29.47
C SER A 402 29.87 14.58 -30.34
N ASP A 403 31.04 14.33 -29.74
CA ASP A 403 32.33 14.31 -30.45
C ASP A 403 33.34 13.27 -29.94
N GLY A 404 33.00 12.51 -28.89
CA GLY A 404 33.81 11.44 -28.34
C GLY A 404 35.02 11.89 -27.50
N LYS A 405 35.15 13.18 -27.19
CA LYS A 405 36.27 13.70 -26.38
C LYS A 405 36.03 13.54 -24.88
N ASP A 406 37.12 13.54 -24.11
CA ASP A 406 37.07 13.58 -22.65
C ASP A 406 36.59 14.97 -22.18
N PRO A 407 35.57 15.07 -21.30
CA PRO A 407 35.12 16.36 -20.80
C PRO A 407 36.00 16.88 -19.66
N GLU A 408 36.59 18.06 -19.81
CA GLU A 408 37.41 18.70 -18.78
C GLU A 408 36.56 19.44 -17.75
N LYS A 409 35.36 19.90 -18.14
CA LYS A 409 34.39 20.59 -17.27
C LYS A 409 33.08 19.82 -17.20
N VAL A 410 32.76 19.28 -16.03
CA VAL A 410 31.55 18.47 -15.81
C VAL A 410 30.66 19.10 -14.74
N ALA A 411 29.38 19.26 -15.04
CA ALA A 411 28.39 19.71 -14.06
C ALA A 411 27.34 18.66 -13.74
N PHE A 412 26.83 18.69 -12.51
CA PHE A 412 25.69 17.89 -12.07
C PHE A 412 24.55 18.82 -11.65
N VAL A 413 23.33 18.54 -12.12
CA VAL A 413 22.11 19.21 -11.64
C VAL A 413 21.33 18.26 -10.77
N LEU A 414 21.16 18.61 -9.49
CA LEU A 414 20.36 17.82 -8.55
C LEU A 414 18.86 18.10 -8.69
N CYS A 415 18.04 17.20 -8.12
CA CYS A 415 16.59 17.36 -8.06
C CYS A 415 15.94 17.46 -9.45
N VAL A 416 16.43 16.70 -10.44
CA VAL A 416 15.79 16.59 -11.75
C VAL A 416 14.65 15.57 -11.64
N GLY A 417 13.42 15.99 -11.92
CA GLY A 417 12.21 15.15 -11.76
C GLY A 417 11.75 14.95 -10.32
N THR A 418 12.38 15.58 -9.33
CA THR A 418 11.96 15.52 -7.92
C THR A 418 12.15 16.85 -7.22
N ARG A 419 11.22 17.21 -6.32
CA ARG A 419 11.08 18.56 -5.74
C ARG A 419 10.89 19.67 -6.79
N ASP A 420 10.26 19.31 -7.92
CA ASP A 420 10.03 20.17 -9.08
C ASP A 420 8.78 19.73 -9.90
N ARG A 421 7.81 19.07 -9.23
CA ARG A 421 6.59 18.54 -9.87
C ARG A 421 5.27 19.07 -9.25
N GLY A 422 5.32 20.16 -8.48
CA GLY A 422 4.16 20.69 -7.74
C GLY A 422 3.95 20.02 -6.38
N ASP A 423 2.70 20.01 -5.90
CA ASP A 423 2.35 19.62 -4.52
C ASP A 423 2.64 18.13 -4.20
N ASP A 424 2.57 17.24 -5.20
CA ASP A 424 2.86 15.81 -5.04
C ASP A 424 4.36 15.46 -5.22
N SER A 425 5.22 16.48 -5.27
CA SER A 425 6.66 16.26 -5.49
C SER A 425 7.39 15.86 -4.20
N TYR A 426 8.14 14.77 -4.29
CA TYR A 426 8.93 14.22 -3.19
C TYR A 426 10.44 14.31 -3.46
N CYS A 427 11.26 13.92 -2.49
CA CYS A 427 12.69 13.77 -2.65
C CYS A 427 13.04 12.31 -2.99
N SER A 428 13.92 12.10 -3.98
CA SER A 428 14.39 10.75 -4.34
C SER A 428 15.42 10.13 -3.39
N VAL A 429 15.83 10.83 -2.33
CA VAL A 429 16.77 10.39 -1.26
C VAL A 429 18.21 10.10 -1.74
N VAL A 430 18.41 9.49 -2.90
CA VAL A 430 19.69 8.97 -3.38
C VAL A 430 20.46 9.93 -4.29
N CYS A 431 19.79 10.92 -4.90
CA CYS A 431 20.38 11.75 -5.96
C CYS A 431 21.51 12.65 -5.50
N CYS A 432 21.46 13.16 -4.26
CA CYS A 432 22.62 13.84 -3.69
C CYS A 432 23.82 12.89 -3.59
N THR A 433 23.62 11.69 -3.03
CA THR A 433 24.71 10.78 -2.69
C THR A 433 25.31 10.08 -3.91
N TYR A 434 24.52 9.66 -4.90
CA TYR A 434 25.09 9.12 -6.13
C TYR A 434 25.84 10.19 -6.92
N SER A 435 25.41 11.46 -6.91
CA SER A 435 26.14 12.52 -7.62
C SER A 435 27.46 12.84 -6.93
N LEU A 436 27.49 12.82 -5.59
CA LEU A 436 28.75 12.87 -4.83
C LEU A 436 29.68 11.71 -5.19
N LYS A 437 29.12 10.50 -5.32
CA LYS A 437 29.85 9.29 -5.73
C LYS A 437 30.44 9.44 -7.14
N LEU A 438 29.61 9.76 -8.13
CA LEU A 438 29.99 9.91 -9.53
C LEU A 438 31.00 11.04 -9.72
N ALA A 439 30.75 12.22 -9.16
CA ALA A 439 31.69 13.34 -9.19
C ALA A 439 33.04 12.98 -8.54
N SER A 440 33.01 12.30 -7.39
CA SER A 440 34.23 11.87 -6.68
C SER A 440 35.04 10.84 -7.47
N MET A 441 34.37 9.90 -8.14
CA MET A 441 35.00 8.90 -9.00
C MET A 441 35.53 9.52 -10.30
N TYR A 442 34.80 10.49 -10.86
CA TYR A 442 35.24 11.23 -12.03
C TYR A 442 36.54 11.99 -11.73
N LYS A 443 36.57 12.74 -10.63
CA LYS A 443 37.74 13.48 -10.16
C LYS A 443 38.93 12.58 -9.77
N GLU A 444 38.69 11.32 -9.37
CA GLU A 444 39.75 10.32 -9.16
C GLU A 444 40.43 9.89 -10.46
N LYS A 445 39.65 9.71 -11.54
CA LYS A 445 40.18 9.37 -12.86
C LYS A 445 40.76 10.58 -13.59
N HIS A 446 40.20 11.78 -13.34
CA HIS A 446 40.57 13.04 -13.98
C HIS A 446 40.85 14.13 -12.92
N PRO A 447 42.05 14.14 -12.30
CA PRO A 447 42.39 15.05 -11.19
C PRO A 447 42.26 16.54 -11.53
N GLU A 448 42.55 16.92 -12.78
CA GLU A 448 42.52 18.31 -13.23
C GLU A 448 41.12 18.78 -13.66
N ALA A 449 40.17 17.87 -13.88
CA ALA A 449 38.85 18.23 -14.40
C ALA A 449 38.04 19.11 -13.42
N GLU A 450 37.41 20.17 -13.91
CA GLU A 450 36.53 21.01 -13.11
C GLU A 450 35.18 20.33 -12.94
N VAL A 451 34.80 19.99 -11.70
CA VAL A 451 33.52 19.36 -11.40
C VAL A 451 32.68 20.25 -10.52
N THR A 452 31.44 20.54 -10.96
CA THR A 452 30.50 21.41 -10.24
C THR A 452 29.18 20.70 -9.97
N ILE A 453 28.64 20.84 -8.76
CA ILE A 453 27.32 20.30 -8.36
C ILE A 453 26.37 21.46 -8.03
N PHE A 454 25.28 21.56 -8.78
CA PHE A 454 24.18 22.50 -8.58
C PHE A 454 23.08 21.89 -7.72
N TYR A 455 22.77 22.52 -6.58
CA TYR A 455 21.90 21.92 -5.58
C TYR A 455 21.01 22.94 -4.86
N ILE A 456 19.93 22.45 -4.23
CA ILE A 456 19.12 23.21 -3.25
C ILE A 456 19.62 22.90 -1.84
N ASP A 457 19.63 21.60 -1.50
CA ASP A 457 20.12 21.04 -0.25
C ASP A 457 20.95 19.78 -0.55
N ILE A 458 22.07 19.58 0.14
CA ILE A 458 22.80 18.30 0.12
C ILE A 458 22.20 17.39 1.19
N ARG A 459 21.58 16.29 0.75
CA ARG A 459 20.93 15.30 1.63
C ARG A 459 21.78 14.04 1.80
N ALA A 460 22.87 14.18 2.54
CA ALA A 460 23.80 13.09 2.83
C ALA A 460 23.46 12.38 4.17
N SER A 461 22.22 11.90 4.31
CA SER A 461 21.64 11.52 5.62
C SER A 461 21.82 10.05 6.04
N GLY A 462 22.92 9.39 5.65
CA GLY A 462 23.24 8.00 5.98
C GLY A 462 24.60 7.84 6.67
N LYS A 463 24.89 6.66 7.22
CA LYS A 463 26.20 6.38 7.83
C LYS A 463 27.30 6.46 6.76
N GLY A 464 28.26 7.36 6.92
CA GLY A 464 29.34 7.55 5.95
C GLY A 464 29.02 8.55 4.82
N TYR A 465 27.82 9.13 4.78
CA TYR A 465 27.38 9.93 3.62
C TYR A 465 27.89 11.37 3.75
N GLU A 466 27.86 11.95 4.96
CA GLU A 466 28.45 13.27 5.24
C GLU A 466 29.97 13.25 5.06
N GLU A 467 30.62 12.14 5.40
CA GLU A 467 32.05 11.93 5.17
C GLU A 467 32.36 11.82 3.67
N LEU A 468 31.49 11.20 2.87
CA LEU A 468 31.61 11.21 1.41
C LEU A 468 31.46 12.64 0.85
N TYR A 469 30.50 13.42 1.35
CA TYR A 469 30.34 14.82 0.99
C TYR A 469 31.59 15.65 1.34
N THR A 470 32.11 15.49 2.55
CA THR A 470 33.34 16.15 3.01
C THR A 470 34.53 15.79 2.12
N LYS A 471 34.70 14.50 1.78
CA LYS A 471 35.75 14.05 0.87
C LYS A 471 35.60 14.64 -0.53
N ALA A 472 34.37 14.72 -1.06
CA ALA A 472 34.10 15.33 -2.35
C ALA A 472 34.55 16.81 -2.38
N ARG A 473 34.26 17.57 -1.32
CA ARG A 473 34.75 18.95 -1.16
C ARG A 473 36.27 19.04 -1.08
N GLN A 474 36.91 18.13 -0.34
CA GLN A 474 38.37 18.07 -0.22
C GLN A 474 39.07 17.75 -1.57
N LYS A 475 38.39 17.05 -2.48
CA LYS A 475 38.85 16.81 -3.86
C LYS A 475 38.69 18.02 -4.79
N GLY A 476 38.21 19.16 -4.29
CA GLY A 476 38.02 20.37 -5.07
C GLY A 476 36.76 20.39 -5.93
N ILE A 477 35.79 19.49 -5.68
CA ILE A 477 34.47 19.56 -6.31
C ILE A 477 33.76 20.83 -5.83
N ARG A 478 33.28 21.65 -6.77
CA ARG A 478 32.58 22.91 -6.51
C ARG A 478 31.11 22.64 -6.24
N PHE A 479 30.53 23.37 -5.29
CA PHE A 479 29.13 23.25 -4.91
C PHE A 479 28.48 24.63 -5.03
N ILE A 480 27.49 24.77 -5.93
CA ILE A 480 26.75 26.01 -6.14
C ILE A 480 25.31 25.78 -5.69
N ARG A 481 24.87 26.58 -4.71
CA ARG A 481 23.51 26.49 -4.19
C ARG A 481 22.57 27.30 -5.08
N GLY A 482 22.01 26.63 -6.07
CA GLY A 482 21.10 27.16 -7.08
C GLY A 482 20.84 26.11 -8.13
N LYS A 483 19.63 26.07 -8.70
CA LYS A 483 19.34 25.27 -9.90
C LYS A 483 19.61 26.14 -11.13
N PRO A 484 20.21 25.60 -12.21
CA PRO A 484 20.32 26.34 -13.46
C PRO A 484 18.94 26.75 -13.97
N ALA A 485 18.82 27.99 -14.40
CA ALA A 485 17.61 28.56 -14.99
C ALA A 485 17.53 28.33 -16.51
N SER A 486 18.68 28.25 -17.18
CA SER A 486 18.75 27.91 -18.60
C SER A 486 20.05 27.19 -18.96
N VAL A 487 19.97 26.35 -20.00
CA VAL A 487 21.10 25.67 -20.64
C VAL A 487 21.15 26.12 -22.10
N LYS A 488 22.31 26.57 -22.58
CA LYS A 488 22.52 26.97 -23.98
C LYS A 488 23.72 26.24 -24.55
N GLU A 489 23.57 25.61 -25.70
CA GLU A 489 24.68 24.98 -26.43
C GLU A 489 25.36 25.98 -27.36
N ASN A 490 26.69 25.94 -27.40
CA ASN A 490 27.48 26.57 -28.45
C ASN A 490 27.41 25.69 -29.73
N PRO A 491 26.89 26.21 -30.85
CA PRO A 491 26.68 25.40 -32.06
C PRO A 491 27.97 24.87 -32.69
N GLU A 492 29.12 25.52 -32.46
CA GLU A 492 30.42 25.14 -33.03
C GLU A 492 31.16 24.14 -32.14
N THR A 493 31.28 24.43 -30.84
CA THR A 493 32.07 23.59 -29.91
C THR A 493 31.25 22.50 -29.24
N LYS A 494 29.91 22.62 -29.25
CA LYS A 494 28.98 21.76 -28.50
C LYS A 494 29.13 21.84 -26.98
N ASP A 495 29.80 22.86 -26.47
CA ASP A 495 29.88 23.14 -25.03
C ASP A 495 28.59 23.81 -24.56
N LEU A 496 28.32 23.74 -23.26
CA LEU A 496 27.08 24.21 -22.64
C LEU A 496 27.35 25.38 -21.69
N THR A 497 26.62 26.47 -21.83
CA THR A 497 26.61 27.58 -20.86
C THR A 497 25.37 27.48 -19.97
N LEU A 498 25.57 27.42 -18.66
CA LEU A 498 24.54 27.30 -17.64
C LEU A 498 24.37 28.63 -16.90
N THR A 499 23.20 29.23 -16.98
CA THR A 499 22.88 30.44 -16.19
C THR A 499 22.25 30.03 -14.87
N VAL A 500 22.85 30.40 -13.74
CA VAL A 500 22.43 29.98 -12.41
C VAL A 500 22.44 31.12 -11.40
N GLU A 501 21.43 31.18 -10.52
CA GLU A 501 21.47 32.05 -9.34
C GLU A 501 22.24 31.34 -8.21
N ASN A 502 23.40 31.88 -7.84
CA ASN A 502 24.12 31.44 -6.66
C ASN A 502 23.51 32.09 -5.41
N THR A 503 22.56 31.40 -4.79
CA THR A 503 21.78 31.93 -3.66
C THR A 503 22.60 32.25 -2.41
N LEU A 504 23.82 31.69 -2.27
CA LEU A 504 24.71 32.01 -1.15
C LEU A 504 25.54 33.27 -1.40
N ALA A 505 25.84 33.57 -2.67
CA ALA A 505 26.58 34.77 -3.05
C ALA A 505 25.67 35.94 -3.46
N GLY A 506 24.39 35.67 -3.77
CA GLY A 506 23.45 36.66 -4.30
C GLY A 506 23.81 37.10 -5.73
N THR A 507 24.49 36.25 -6.51
CA THR A 507 24.92 36.54 -7.88
C THR A 507 24.20 35.65 -8.88
N VAL A 508 24.13 36.12 -10.13
CA VAL A 508 23.78 35.28 -11.28
C VAL A 508 25.06 35.04 -12.06
N ASP A 509 25.44 33.78 -12.17
CA ASP A 509 26.69 33.35 -12.78
C ASP A 509 26.38 32.56 -14.07
N ASP A 510 27.14 32.78 -15.13
CA ASP A 510 27.18 31.92 -16.32
C ASP A 510 28.36 30.96 -16.20
N ILE A 511 28.09 29.65 -16.24
CA ILE A 511 29.08 28.59 -16.04
C ILE A 511 29.16 27.72 -17.30
N ASP A 512 30.32 27.74 -17.97
CA ASP A 512 30.58 26.90 -19.14
C ASP A 512 31.05 25.50 -18.74
N VAL A 513 30.46 24.47 -19.36
CA VAL A 513 30.77 23.06 -19.14
C VAL A 513 30.79 22.27 -20.45
N ASP A 514 31.55 21.19 -20.47
CA ASP A 514 31.66 20.30 -21.63
C ASP A 514 30.61 19.18 -21.58
N LEU A 515 30.19 18.78 -20.36
CA LEU A 515 29.20 17.74 -20.11
C LEU A 515 28.30 18.13 -18.93
N LEU A 516 26.99 18.09 -19.14
CA LEU A 516 25.98 18.29 -18.09
C LEU A 516 25.31 16.97 -17.73
N VAL A 517 25.32 16.65 -16.43
CA VAL A 517 24.76 15.41 -15.88
C VAL A 517 23.50 15.71 -15.07
N LEU A 518 22.37 15.22 -15.55
CA LEU A 518 21.07 15.34 -14.90
C LEU A 518 20.93 14.26 -13.85
N SER A 519 20.90 14.67 -12.58
CA SER A 519 20.68 13.75 -11.46
C SER A 519 19.18 13.48 -11.31
N THR A 520 18.69 12.60 -12.18
CA THR A 520 17.29 12.16 -12.28
C THR A 520 16.84 11.39 -11.04
N GLY A 521 15.58 11.65 -10.65
CA GLY A 521 14.94 10.99 -9.52
C GLY A 521 14.43 9.59 -9.82
N MET A 522 14.06 8.87 -8.77
CA MET A 522 13.27 7.64 -8.83
C MET A 522 11.80 8.00 -8.97
N VAL A 523 11.08 7.32 -9.87
CA VAL A 523 9.63 7.36 -9.99
C VAL A 523 9.05 5.95 -9.85
N PRO A 524 7.76 5.81 -9.48
CA PRO A 524 7.12 4.50 -9.50
C PRO A 524 7.25 3.86 -10.89
N LYS A 525 7.34 2.53 -10.93
CA LYS A 525 7.27 1.78 -12.18
C LYS A 525 6.05 2.22 -13.00
N SER A 526 6.21 2.39 -14.31
CA SER A 526 5.14 2.74 -15.25
C SER A 526 3.92 1.80 -15.14
N ASP A 527 4.14 0.52 -14.83
CA ASP A 527 3.09 -0.48 -14.62
C ASP A 527 2.67 -0.67 -13.16
N ALA A 528 3.08 0.20 -12.23
CA ALA A 528 2.78 0.08 -10.81
C ALA A 528 1.27 0.01 -10.52
N GLN A 529 0.43 0.73 -11.29
CA GLN A 529 -1.03 0.65 -11.15
C GLN A 529 -1.58 -0.73 -11.53
N LYS A 530 -1.07 -1.34 -12.60
CA LYS A 530 -1.47 -2.69 -13.02
C LYS A 530 -1.08 -3.70 -11.95
N VAL A 531 0.17 -3.61 -11.45
CA VAL A 531 0.65 -4.50 -10.38
C VAL A 531 -0.14 -4.30 -9.08
N SER A 532 -0.49 -3.06 -8.72
CA SER A 532 -1.29 -2.79 -7.52
C SER A 532 -2.69 -3.41 -7.62
N GLN A 533 -3.30 -3.34 -8.81
CA GLN A 533 -4.58 -3.99 -9.09
C GLN A 533 -4.49 -5.51 -9.01
N THR A 534 -3.47 -6.12 -9.63
CA THR A 534 -3.23 -7.58 -9.61
C THR A 534 -2.97 -8.09 -8.20
N LEU A 535 -2.21 -7.36 -7.37
CA LEU A 535 -1.91 -7.73 -5.98
C LEU A 535 -2.99 -7.29 -4.99
N HIS A 536 -3.96 -6.50 -5.44
CA HIS A 536 -4.96 -5.85 -4.61
C HIS A 536 -4.35 -5.01 -3.48
N ILE A 537 -3.32 -4.21 -3.77
CA ILE A 537 -2.66 -3.30 -2.81
C ILE A 537 -2.85 -1.84 -3.22
N SER A 538 -2.73 -0.91 -2.25
CA SER A 538 -2.90 0.53 -2.48
C SER A 538 -1.61 1.24 -2.86
N ARG A 539 -1.73 2.45 -3.41
CA ARG A 539 -0.61 3.34 -3.71
C ARG A 539 -0.67 4.61 -2.86
N SER A 540 0.48 5.23 -2.62
CA SER A 540 0.60 6.54 -1.97
C SER A 540 0.28 7.67 -2.97
N GLY A 541 0.17 8.92 -2.48
CA GLY A 541 -0.06 10.08 -3.36
C GLY A 541 1.07 10.27 -4.40
N GLU A 542 2.29 9.85 -4.05
CA GLU A 542 3.46 9.84 -4.93
C GLU A 542 3.44 8.72 -5.98
N GLY A 543 2.49 7.78 -5.87
CA GLY A 543 2.29 6.66 -6.78
C GLY A 543 3.11 5.39 -6.49
N PHE A 544 3.90 5.34 -5.41
CA PHE A 544 4.55 4.10 -4.95
C PHE A 544 3.56 3.19 -4.21
N PHE A 545 3.92 1.94 -3.92
CA PHE A 545 3.06 1.07 -3.10
C PHE A 545 3.00 1.53 -1.65
N LEU A 546 1.80 1.55 -1.08
CA LEU A 546 1.52 2.05 0.26
C LEU A 546 1.68 0.95 1.31
N GLU A 547 2.52 1.21 2.32
CA GLU A 547 2.62 0.38 3.51
C GLU A 547 1.39 0.51 4.44
N LYS A 548 1.18 -0.49 5.29
CA LYS A 548 0.07 -0.55 6.24
C LYS A 548 0.16 0.57 7.29
N HIS A 549 1.36 0.83 7.79
CA HIS A 549 1.61 1.96 8.70
C HIS A 549 3.08 2.40 8.64
N PRO A 550 3.38 3.71 8.43
CA PRO A 550 4.74 4.20 8.20
C PRO A 550 5.78 3.85 9.27
N LYS A 551 5.34 3.63 10.52
CA LYS A 551 6.22 3.36 11.68
C LYS A 551 6.10 1.97 12.29
N LEU A 552 4.93 1.34 12.15
CA LEU A 552 4.58 0.12 12.91
C LEU A 552 4.54 -1.11 12.00
N ALA A 553 4.25 -0.89 10.72
CA ALA A 553 4.12 -1.94 9.73
C ALA A 553 4.62 -1.41 8.36
N PRO A 554 5.93 -1.10 8.23
CA PRO A 554 6.50 -0.43 7.06
C PRO A 554 6.80 -1.38 5.88
N VAL A 555 6.57 -2.69 6.07
CA VAL A 555 6.77 -3.72 5.04
C VAL A 555 5.49 -4.48 4.74
N GLU A 556 4.46 -4.38 5.57
CA GLU A 556 3.15 -4.95 5.36
C GLU A 556 2.29 -4.02 4.52
N THR A 557 1.32 -4.58 3.78
CA THR A 557 0.27 -3.80 3.13
C THR A 557 -1.05 -3.95 3.88
N ALA A 558 -2.09 -3.23 3.46
CA ALA A 558 -3.44 -3.46 3.98
C ALA A 558 -4.01 -4.83 3.57
N THR A 559 -3.44 -5.45 2.53
CA THR A 559 -3.79 -6.80 2.08
C THR A 559 -2.92 -7.81 2.81
N ASP A 560 -3.52 -8.48 3.79
CA ASP A 560 -2.81 -9.48 4.57
C ASP A 560 -2.17 -10.54 3.66
N GLY A 561 -0.94 -10.93 3.98
CA GLY A 561 -0.15 -11.89 3.21
C GLY A 561 0.62 -11.29 2.03
N VAL A 562 0.41 -10.01 1.71
CA VAL A 562 1.17 -9.25 0.70
C VAL A 562 2.05 -8.21 1.39
N TYR A 563 3.35 -8.25 1.10
CA TYR A 563 4.39 -7.43 1.72
C TYR A 563 5.17 -6.65 0.66
N LEU A 564 5.87 -5.60 1.08
CA LEU A 564 6.66 -4.71 0.23
C LEU A 564 8.13 -4.76 0.63
N SER A 565 9.01 -4.68 -0.35
CA SER A 565 10.44 -4.50 -0.12
C SER A 565 11.13 -3.76 -1.27
N GLY A 566 11.97 -2.80 -0.91
CA GLY A 566 12.79 -2.05 -1.85
C GLY A 566 12.10 -0.79 -2.37
N ALA A 567 12.61 -0.29 -3.49
CA ALA A 567 12.22 1.01 -4.03
C ALA A 567 10.77 1.09 -4.54
N CYS A 568 10.06 -0.04 -4.70
CA CYS A 568 8.65 -0.04 -5.09
C CYS A 568 7.72 0.54 -4.02
N GLN A 569 8.14 0.54 -2.75
CA GLN A 569 7.42 1.20 -1.64
C GLN A 569 7.76 2.70 -1.53
N GLY A 570 8.85 3.16 -2.15
CA GLY A 570 9.30 4.55 -2.08
C GLY A 570 10.80 4.67 -2.28
N ALA A 571 11.26 5.85 -2.70
CA ALA A 571 12.66 6.09 -3.05
C ALA A 571 13.61 5.82 -1.87
N LYS A 572 14.63 4.96 -2.10
CA LYS A 572 15.60 4.54 -1.09
C LYS A 572 16.87 3.97 -1.72
N ASP A 573 17.93 3.87 -0.94
CA ASP A 573 19.21 3.29 -1.37
C ASP A 573 19.27 1.76 -1.19
N ILE A 574 20.42 1.19 -1.57
CA ILE A 574 20.68 -0.26 -1.50
C ILE A 574 20.66 -0.77 -0.05
N PRO A 575 21.38 -0.18 0.93
CA PRO A 575 21.31 -0.63 2.32
C PRO A 575 19.90 -0.63 2.91
N ALA A 576 19.12 0.44 2.68
CA ALA A 576 17.74 0.51 3.14
C ALA A 576 16.86 -0.54 2.45
N SER A 577 17.05 -0.78 1.14
CA SER A 577 16.33 -1.82 0.40
C SER A 577 16.64 -3.22 0.92
N VAL A 578 17.92 -3.52 1.20
CA VAL A 578 18.34 -4.80 1.78
C VAL A 578 17.75 -4.96 3.18
N ALA A 579 17.81 -3.95 4.04
CA ALA A 579 17.22 -4.00 5.39
C ALA A 579 15.70 -4.24 5.34
N GLN A 580 14.99 -3.55 4.45
CA GLN A 580 13.56 -3.73 4.25
C GLN A 580 13.23 -5.13 3.73
N ALA A 581 14.04 -5.70 2.84
CA ALA A 581 13.91 -7.09 2.37
C ALA A 581 13.99 -8.11 3.50
N ARG A 582 14.94 -7.94 4.42
CA ARG A 582 15.05 -8.79 5.61
C ARG A 582 13.78 -8.68 6.48
N GLY A 583 13.29 -7.46 6.69
CA GLY A 583 12.04 -7.21 7.41
C GLY A 583 10.83 -7.87 6.76
N ALA A 584 10.68 -7.72 5.44
CA ALA A 584 9.60 -8.33 4.67
C ALA A 584 9.66 -9.86 4.68
N ALA A 585 10.87 -10.45 4.55
CA ALA A 585 11.06 -11.89 4.65
C ALA A 585 10.61 -12.44 6.00
N VAL A 586 10.96 -11.78 7.12
CA VAL A 586 10.49 -12.18 8.45
C VAL A 586 8.98 -12.02 8.57
N ALA A 587 8.42 -10.89 8.13
CA ALA A 587 6.97 -10.64 8.19
C ALA A 587 6.17 -11.68 7.40
N ALA A 588 6.64 -12.07 6.21
CA ALA A 588 6.07 -13.12 5.37
C ALA A 588 6.27 -14.53 5.97
N ALA A 589 7.38 -14.78 6.64
CA ALA A 589 7.63 -16.06 7.30
C ALA A 589 6.69 -16.31 8.49
N VAL A 590 6.26 -15.28 9.24
CA VAL A 590 5.40 -15.43 10.43
C VAL A 590 4.17 -16.33 10.20
N PRO A 591 3.29 -16.06 9.20
CA PRO A 591 2.15 -16.94 8.95
C PRO A 591 2.57 -18.35 8.48
N MET A 592 3.63 -18.47 7.67
CA MET A 592 4.09 -19.78 7.19
C MET A 592 4.72 -20.66 8.29
N VAL A 593 5.43 -20.04 9.25
CA VAL A 593 5.97 -20.72 10.43
C VAL A 593 4.83 -21.21 11.32
N LYS A 594 3.82 -20.36 11.56
CA LYS A 594 2.61 -20.75 12.32
C LYS A 594 1.86 -21.89 11.65
N GLY A 595 1.81 -21.90 10.32
CA GLY A 595 1.12 -22.92 9.53
C GLY A 595 -0.40 -22.76 9.48
N GLU A 596 -0.94 -21.78 10.19
CA GLU A 596 -2.34 -21.39 10.19
C GLU A 596 -2.46 -19.90 10.49
N ILE A 597 -3.56 -19.30 10.03
CA ILE A 597 -3.96 -17.94 10.37
C ILE A 597 -5.41 -17.92 10.83
N THR A 598 -5.76 -16.89 11.58
CA THR A 598 -7.09 -16.65 12.11
C THR A 598 -7.71 -15.49 11.34
N ILE A 599 -8.77 -15.76 10.57
CA ILE A 599 -9.61 -14.78 9.89
C ILE A 599 -10.69 -14.31 10.87
N GLY A 600 -10.91 -13.00 10.92
CA GLY A 600 -11.93 -12.41 11.79
C GLY A 600 -13.37 -12.83 11.43
N GLY A 601 -14.27 -12.80 12.42
CA GLY A 601 -15.67 -13.14 12.26
C GLY A 601 -16.54 -12.05 11.63
N ASP A 602 -15.97 -10.87 11.36
CA ASP A 602 -16.58 -9.72 10.69
C ASP A 602 -16.68 -9.94 9.17
N ILE A 603 -17.40 -11.00 8.78
CA ILE A 603 -17.68 -11.38 7.39
C ILE A 603 -19.18 -11.25 7.07
N ALA A 604 -19.53 -11.39 5.80
CA ALA A 604 -20.92 -11.44 5.39
C ALA A 604 -21.58 -12.75 5.84
N LEU A 605 -22.78 -12.66 6.40
CA LEU A 605 -23.64 -13.77 6.78
C LEU A 605 -24.77 -13.90 5.76
N HIS A 606 -24.98 -15.11 5.25
CA HIS A 606 -26.13 -15.43 4.40
C HIS A 606 -27.32 -15.90 5.25
N ILE A 607 -28.52 -15.40 4.96
CA ILE A 607 -29.80 -15.82 5.55
C ILE A 607 -30.62 -16.51 4.44
N PRO A 608 -30.49 -17.84 4.27
CA PRO A 608 -31.06 -18.56 3.13
C PRO A 608 -32.58 -18.40 2.98
N GLU A 609 -33.30 -18.22 4.08
CA GLU A 609 -34.76 -18.12 4.13
C GLU A 609 -35.28 -16.86 3.43
N LEU A 610 -34.48 -15.80 3.41
CA LEU A 610 -34.81 -14.53 2.75
C LEU A 610 -34.29 -14.47 1.31
N CYS A 611 -33.45 -15.41 0.90
CA CYS A 611 -32.73 -15.36 -0.37
C CYS A 611 -33.62 -15.69 -1.56
N SER A 612 -33.76 -14.75 -2.49
CA SER A 612 -34.54 -14.93 -3.72
C SER A 612 -33.75 -15.53 -4.89
N GLY A 613 -32.45 -15.82 -4.72
CA GLY A 613 -31.61 -16.36 -5.79
C GLY A 613 -31.26 -15.38 -6.91
N CYS A 614 -31.31 -14.06 -6.65
CA CYS A 614 -31.14 -13.03 -7.69
C CYS A 614 -29.71 -12.89 -8.27
N SER A 615 -28.70 -13.58 -7.70
CA SER A 615 -27.27 -13.54 -8.09
C SER A 615 -26.55 -12.19 -7.98
N LEU A 616 -27.16 -11.16 -7.38
CA LEU A 616 -26.52 -9.85 -7.24
C LEU A 616 -25.24 -9.92 -6.39
N CYS A 617 -25.22 -10.68 -5.30
CA CYS A 617 -24.02 -10.83 -4.46
C CYS A 617 -22.86 -11.51 -5.19
N VAL A 618 -23.14 -12.49 -6.04
CA VAL A 618 -22.16 -13.17 -6.92
C VAL A 618 -21.51 -12.16 -7.85
N LYS A 619 -22.30 -11.34 -8.55
CA LYS A 619 -21.78 -10.31 -9.48
C LYS A 619 -21.02 -9.18 -8.80
N LYS A 620 -21.31 -8.92 -7.53
CA LYS A 620 -20.78 -7.76 -6.78
C LYS A 620 -19.53 -8.08 -5.98
N CYS A 621 -19.26 -9.36 -5.70
CA CYS A 621 -18.12 -9.77 -4.90
C CYS A 621 -16.85 -9.83 -5.77
N PRO A 622 -15.84 -8.99 -5.52
CA PRO A 622 -14.60 -9.03 -6.29
C PRO A 622 -13.69 -10.20 -5.89
N TYR A 623 -14.05 -10.93 -4.82
CA TYR A 623 -13.25 -12.04 -4.26
C TYR A 623 -13.78 -13.42 -4.64
N GLY A 624 -14.85 -13.49 -5.44
CA GLY A 624 -15.49 -14.76 -5.77
C GLY A 624 -16.06 -15.50 -4.55
N ALA A 625 -16.31 -14.81 -3.44
CA ALA A 625 -16.78 -15.45 -2.21
C ALA A 625 -18.20 -16.01 -2.32
N TRP A 626 -18.98 -15.59 -3.32
CA TRP A 626 -20.36 -16.00 -3.53
C TRP A 626 -20.50 -16.84 -4.79
N GLU A 627 -21.26 -17.92 -4.69
CA GLU A 627 -21.65 -18.77 -5.83
C GLU A 627 -23.17 -19.03 -5.82
N MET A 628 -23.70 -19.56 -6.93
CA MET A 628 -25.10 -20.00 -7.00
C MET A 628 -25.16 -21.52 -6.79
N ILE A 629 -25.97 -21.96 -5.83
CA ILE A 629 -26.22 -23.39 -5.57
C ILE A 629 -27.68 -23.73 -5.87
N GLU A 630 -27.91 -24.98 -6.26
CA GLU A 630 -29.25 -25.54 -6.47
C GLU A 630 -29.68 -26.31 -5.22
N LEU A 631 -30.88 -26.02 -4.71
CA LEU A 631 -31.49 -26.75 -3.61
C LEU A 631 -32.32 -27.92 -4.15
N GLU A 632 -32.47 -28.96 -3.34
CA GLU A 632 -33.36 -30.09 -3.66
C GLU A 632 -34.84 -29.65 -3.75
N GLU A 633 -35.19 -28.57 -3.03
CA GLU A 633 -36.51 -27.93 -3.08
C GLU A 633 -36.86 -27.45 -4.50
N LYS A 634 -38.03 -27.87 -5.01
CA LYS A 634 -38.56 -27.46 -6.31
C LYS A 634 -39.58 -26.34 -6.17
N LEU A 635 -39.47 -25.33 -7.03
CA LEU A 635 -40.47 -24.28 -7.19
C LEU A 635 -41.76 -24.86 -7.82
N PRO A 636 -42.92 -24.18 -7.70
CA PRO A 636 -44.17 -24.58 -8.36
C PRO A 636 -44.04 -24.79 -9.88
N SER A 637 -43.04 -24.17 -10.50
CA SER A 637 -42.68 -24.32 -11.92
C SER A 637 -41.93 -25.62 -12.26
N GLY A 638 -41.64 -26.47 -11.27
CA GLY A 638 -40.88 -27.73 -11.42
C GLY A 638 -39.36 -27.57 -11.48
N LYS A 639 -38.84 -26.33 -11.49
CA LYS A 639 -37.39 -26.04 -11.46
C LYS A 639 -36.85 -26.08 -10.03
N HIS A 640 -35.58 -26.47 -9.88
CA HIS A 640 -34.87 -26.36 -8.61
C HIS A 640 -34.75 -24.90 -8.17
N LYS A 641 -35.01 -24.65 -6.88
CA LYS A 641 -34.79 -23.34 -6.27
C LYS A 641 -33.29 -23.08 -6.21
N LYS A 642 -32.85 -21.94 -6.75
CA LYS A 642 -31.46 -21.52 -6.67
C LYS A 642 -31.30 -20.46 -5.59
N ILE A 643 -30.30 -20.62 -4.74
CA ILE A 643 -29.91 -19.60 -3.77
C ILE A 643 -28.44 -19.27 -3.95
N SER A 644 -28.00 -18.15 -3.40
CA SER A 644 -26.57 -17.86 -3.32
C SER A 644 -25.96 -18.57 -2.11
N SER A 645 -24.68 -18.92 -2.16
CA SER A 645 -23.92 -19.50 -1.05
C SER A 645 -22.61 -18.75 -0.91
N ILE A 646 -22.10 -18.61 0.31
CA ILE A 646 -20.85 -17.89 0.60
C ILE A 646 -19.77 -18.85 1.10
N THR A 647 -18.55 -18.67 0.61
CA THR A 647 -17.33 -19.27 1.18
C THR A 647 -16.68 -18.27 2.12
N ASP A 648 -16.83 -18.50 3.43
CA ASP A 648 -16.41 -17.58 4.49
C ASP A 648 -14.94 -17.15 4.39
N ALA A 649 -14.04 -18.09 4.06
CA ALA A 649 -12.60 -17.82 3.95
C ALA A 649 -12.23 -16.81 2.84
N LEU A 650 -13.09 -16.67 1.82
CA LEU A 650 -12.92 -15.70 0.74
C LEU A 650 -13.53 -14.33 1.08
N CYS A 651 -14.40 -14.26 2.09
CA CYS A 651 -15.06 -13.02 2.46
C CYS A 651 -14.10 -12.09 3.20
N LYS A 652 -13.84 -10.91 2.62
CA LYS A 652 -13.03 -9.86 3.27
C LYS A 652 -13.85 -8.86 4.09
N GLY A 653 -15.16 -9.07 4.23
CA GLY A 653 -15.98 -8.20 5.08
C GLY A 653 -16.21 -6.78 4.53
N CYS A 654 -16.21 -6.58 3.20
CA CYS A 654 -16.43 -5.26 2.61
C CYS A 654 -17.88 -4.75 2.74
N GLY A 655 -18.84 -5.66 2.91
CA GLY A 655 -20.26 -5.33 3.07
C GLY A 655 -21.00 -4.91 1.78
N THR A 656 -20.35 -4.93 0.60
CA THR A 656 -20.98 -4.52 -0.67
C THR A 656 -22.21 -5.36 -1.02
N CYS A 657 -22.14 -6.67 -0.80
CA CYS A 657 -23.25 -7.59 -1.05
C CYS A 657 -24.44 -7.34 -0.12
N ALA A 658 -24.18 -7.04 1.16
CA ALA A 658 -25.23 -6.69 2.13
C ALA A 658 -25.96 -5.41 1.72
N ALA A 659 -25.23 -4.38 1.29
CA ALA A 659 -25.79 -3.08 0.91
C ALA A 659 -26.72 -3.13 -0.33
N ASP A 660 -26.49 -4.08 -1.26
CA ASP A 660 -27.27 -4.24 -2.48
C ASP A 660 -28.32 -5.38 -2.41
N CYS A 661 -28.39 -6.13 -1.31
CA CYS A 661 -29.30 -7.27 -1.22
C CYS A 661 -30.77 -6.78 -1.13
N PRO A 662 -31.61 -7.03 -2.15
CA PRO A 662 -32.97 -6.46 -2.20
C PRO A 662 -33.93 -7.10 -1.19
N LYS A 663 -33.55 -8.25 -0.62
CA LYS A 663 -34.35 -9.00 0.36
C LYS A 663 -33.76 -8.94 1.78
N ASN A 664 -32.69 -8.17 1.98
CA ASN A 664 -31.90 -8.17 3.23
C ASN A 664 -31.49 -9.60 3.68
N ALA A 665 -31.28 -10.51 2.72
CA ALA A 665 -30.84 -11.88 2.97
C ALA A 665 -29.34 -12.00 3.27
N ILE A 666 -28.65 -10.87 3.40
CA ILE A 666 -27.21 -10.80 3.65
C ILE A 666 -26.97 -9.73 4.68
N GLU A 667 -26.36 -10.13 5.80
CA GLU A 667 -25.90 -9.20 6.83
C GLU A 667 -24.39 -9.09 6.82
N MET A 668 -23.87 -7.92 7.16
CA MET A 668 -22.44 -7.73 7.36
C MET A 668 -22.18 -7.77 8.86
N LYS A 669 -21.60 -8.85 9.39
CA LYS A 669 -21.33 -8.99 10.83
C LYS A 669 -20.45 -7.84 11.32
N HIS A 670 -20.69 -7.37 12.55
CA HIS A 670 -20.02 -6.22 13.16
C HIS A 670 -20.27 -4.84 12.51
N PHE A 671 -20.97 -4.82 11.37
CA PHE A 671 -21.47 -3.63 10.68
C PHE A 671 -22.87 -3.89 10.11
N THR A 672 -23.77 -4.44 10.94
CA THR A 672 -25.14 -4.78 10.53
C THR A 672 -25.94 -3.51 10.23
N ASP A 673 -27.08 -3.65 9.54
CA ASP A 673 -27.92 -2.47 9.26
C ASP A 673 -28.43 -1.85 10.57
N ALA A 674 -28.84 -2.67 11.53
CA ALA A 674 -29.29 -2.21 12.84
C ALA A 674 -28.19 -1.46 13.61
N GLN A 675 -26.95 -1.96 13.58
CA GLN A 675 -25.81 -1.32 14.23
C GLN A 675 -25.52 0.07 13.63
N ILE A 676 -25.51 0.19 12.30
CA ILE A 676 -25.25 1.49 11.62
C ILE A 676 -26.40 2.47 11.87
N MET A 677 -27.65 1.99 11.79
CA MET A 677 -28.83 2.83 12.08
C MET A 677 -28.81 3.37 13.51
N ALA A 678 -28.47 2.53 14.50
CA ALA A 678 -28.39 2.96 15.90
C ALA A 678 -27.33 4.06 16.11
N GLN A 679 -26.18 3.99 15.42
CA GLN A 679 -25.18 5.07 15.49
C GLN A 679 -25.70 6.37 14.87
N LEU A 680 -26.38 6.24 13.73
CA LEU A 680 -26.93 7.37 12.98
C LEU A 680 -28.03 8.08 13.77
N GLU A 681 -28.95 7.33 14.36
CA GLU A 681 -30.00 7.86 15.22
C GLU A 681 -29.42 8.54 16.46
N ALA A 682 -28.44 7.92 17.12
CA ALA A 682 -27.75 8.53 18.26
C ALA A 682 -26.99 9.83 17.87
N ALA A 683 -26.40 9.88 16.68
CA ALA A 683 -25.70 11.07 16.20
C ALA A 683 -26.64 12.25 15.93
N LEU A 684 -27.87 11.97 15.50
CA LEU A 684 -28.85 12.95 15.02
C LEU A 684 -30.02 13.21 15.98
N GLU A 685 -29.99 12.64 17.19
CA GLU A 685 -31.06 12.84 18.18
C GLU A 685 -31.20 14.29 18.64
N GLU A 686 -30.08 15.02 18.72
CA GLU A 686 -30.02 16.40 19.21
C GLU A 686 -29.42 17.32 18.13
N ASN A 687 -30.13 18.41 17.82
CA ASN A 687 -29.79 19.43 16.81
C ASN A 687 -29.26 18.83 15.48
N PRO A 688 -29.99 17.89 14.85
CA PRO A 688 -29.55 17.24 13.62
C PRO A 688 -29.31 18.23 12.46
N GLU A 689 -30.04 19.35 12.43
CA GLU A 689 -29.95 20.38 11.41
C GLU A 689 -28.59 21.09 11.37
N GLU A 690 -27.87 21.09 12.49
CA GLU A 690 -26.54 21.71 12.59
C GLU A 690 -25.41 20.74 12.22
N LYS A 691 -25.71 19.45 12.11
CA LYS A 691 -24.71 18.37 12.02
C LYS A 691 -24.40 17.97 10.59
N ILE A 692 -23.12 17.67 10.36
CA ILE A 692 -22.65 16.94 9.17
C ILE A 692 -22.48 15.48 9.60
N LEU A 693 -23.29 14.58 9.05
CA LEU A 693 -23.13 13.14 9.28
C LEU A 693 -22.23 12.53 8.20
N GLY A 694 -21.04 12.06 8.58
CA GLY A 694 -20.15 11.35 7.67
C GLY A 694 -20.23 9.84 7.84
N ILE A 695 -20.54 9.09 6.78
CA ILE A 695 -20.42 7.62 6.75
C ILE A 695 -19.21 7.28 5.89
N VAL A 696 -18.13 6.82 6.53
CA VAL A 696 -16.80 6.82 5.91
C VAL A 696 -16.10 5.46 5.95
N CYS A 697 -15.33 5.19 4.90
CA CYS A 697 -14.46 4.01 4.80
C CYS A 697 -13.37 4.03 5.88
N ASN A 698 -13.20 2.90 6.58
CA ASN A 698 -12.17 2.64 7.58
C ASN A 698 -10.74 2.90 7.08
N TRP A 699 -10.48 2.54 5.83
CA TRP A 699 -9.11 2.45 5.32
C TRP A 699 -8.55 3.78 4.83
N CYS A 700 -9.35 4.54 4.08
CA CYS A 700 -8.89 5.75 3.41
C CYS A 700 -9.39 6.99 4.16
N THR A 701 -10.64 7.41 3.99
CA THR A 701 -11.19 8.62 4.64
C THR A 701 -11.07 8.65 6.16
N TYR A 702 -11.33 7.53 6.87
CA TYR A 702 -11.13 7.51 8.33
C TYR A 702 -9.64 7.69 8.69
N GLY A 703 -8.74 7.16 7.85
CA GLY A 703 -7.29 7.44 7.94
C GLY A 703 -6.92 8.87 7.62
N GLY A 704 -7.57 9.49 6.63
CA GLY A 704 -7.38 10.91 6.30
C GLY A 704 -7.83 11.81 7.45
N ALA A 705 -8.95 11.46 8.11
CA ALA A 705 -9.41 12.12 9.33
C ALA A 705 -8.42 11.92 10.50
N ASP A 706 -7.88 10.70 10.68
CA ASP A 706 -6.81 10.45 11.65
C ASP A 706 -5.56 11.28 11.34
N ASN A 707 -5.18 11.39 10.06
CA ASN A 707 -4.03 12.17 9.60
C ASN A 707 -4.21 13.67 9.86
N ALA A 708 -5.41 14.21 9.62
CA ALA A 708 -5.77 15.58 9.98
C ALA A 708 -5.59 15.83 11.49
N GLY A 709 -6.04 14.88 12.33
CA GLY A 709 -5.85 14.93 13.78
C GLY A 709 -4.40 14.86 14.23
N VAL A 710 -3.63 13.92 13.69
CA VAL A 710 -2.17 13.79 13.96
C VAL A 710 -1.44 15.08 13.59
N SER A 711 -1.85 15.72 12.49
CA SER A 711 -1.29 16.96 11.98
C SER A 711 -1.89 18.23 12.61
N ARG A 712 -2.79 18.09 13.59
CA ARG A 712 -3.43 19.21 14.33
C ARG A 712 -4.22 20.18 13.44
N MET A 713 -4.73 19.71 12.31
CA MET A 713 -5.49 20.54 11.38
C MET A 713 -6.89 20.81 11.97
N GLN A 714 -7.23 22.08 12.18
CA GLN A 714 -8.52 22.45 12.77
C GLN A 714 -9.64 22.43 11.72
N TYR A 715 -10.82 21.95 12.09
CA TYR A 715 -12.05 21.99 11.28
C TYR A 715 -13.29 22.07 12.18
N PRO A 716 -14.48 22.39 11.64
CA PRO A 716 -15.69 22.57 12.45
C PRO A 716 -16.11 21.37 13.33
N THR A 717 -16.63 21.67 14.52
CA THR A 717 -17.03 20.67 15.54
C THR A 717 -18.30 19.89 15.23
N ASN A 718 -19.09 20.30 14.24
CA ASN A 718 -20.40 19.71 13.91
C ASN A 718 -20.36 18.40 13.09
N LEU A 719 -19.18 17.87 12.77
CA LEU A 719 -19.02 16.58 12.10
C LEU A 719 -19.21 15.38 13.05
N ARG A 720 -20.02 14.39 12.68
CA ARG A 720 -20.15 13.08 13.35
C ARG A 720 -19.82 11.96 12.36
N LEU A 721 -18.79 11.16 12.66
CA LEU A 721 -18.33 10.10 11.76
C LEU A 721 -18.82 8.72 12.20
N ILE A 722 -19.45 8.01 11.27
CA ILE A 722 -19.77 6.58 11.35
C ILE A 722 -18.75 5.83 10.50
N ARG A 723 -18.05 4.89 11.13
CA ARG A 723 -17.04 4.05 10.48
C ARG A 723 -17.70 2.80 9.90
N VAL A 724 -17.47 2.55 8.62
CA VAL A 724 -17.75 1.26 7.96
C VAL A 724 -16.47 0.72 7.34
N MET A 725 -16.35 -0.60 7.16
CA MET A 725 -15.15 -1.16 6.53
C MET A 725 -14.93 -0.62 5.11
N CYS A 726 -16.01 -0.42 4.35
CA CYS A 726 -15.94 0.06 2.98
C CYS A 726 -17.14 0.96 2.66
N THR A 727 -16.96 1.93 1.74
CA THR A 727 -18.11 2.64 1.14
C THR A 727 -19.07 1.71 0.42
N GLY A 728 -18.59 0.55 -0.05
CA GLY A 728 -19.42 -0.51 -0.59
C GLY A 728 -20.53 -0.97 0.37
N ARG A 729 -20.32 -0.91 1.69
CA ARG A 729 -21.30 -1.26 2.73
C ARG A 729 -22.44 -0.24 2.87
N ILE A 730 -22.25 0.98 2.40
CA ILE A 730 -23.18 2.07 2.61
C ILE A 730 -24.42 1.83 1.73
N ALA A 731 -25.50 1.42 2.38
CA ALA A 731 -26.79 1.22 1.75
C ALA A 731 -27.52 2.56 1.58
N ARG A 732 -28.34 2.66 0.54
CA ARG A 732 -29.14 3.87 0.26
C ARG A 732 -29.94 4.33 1.48
N LYS A 733 -30.56 3.38 2.17
CA LYS A 733 -31.39 3.61 3.37
C LYS A 733 -30.70 4.37 4.50
N PHE A 734 -29.37 4.31 4.60
CA PHE A 734 -28.65 5.07 5.62
C PHE A 734 -28.66 6.57 5.33
N VAL A 735 -28.46 6.95 4.06
CA VAL A 735 -28.50 8.36 3.64
C VAL A 735 -29.94 8.88 3.71
N GLU A 736 -30.91 8.06 3.28
CA GLU A 736 -32.34 8.39 3.36
C GLU A 736 -32.73 8.67 4.82
N ARG A 737 -32.39 7.75 5.73
CA ARG A 737 -32.70 7.88 7.16
C ARG A 737 -32.02 9.10 7.81
N ALA A 738 -30.79 9.44 7.41
CA ALA A 738 -30.12 10.64 7.93
C ALA A 738 -30.91 11.92 7.64
N PHE A 739 -31.40 12.07 6.40
CA PHE A 739 -32.22 13.23 6.03
C PHE A 739 -33.62 13.20 6.64
N GLU A 740 -34.23 12.01 6.79
CA GLU A 740 -35.50 11.87 7.52
C GLU A 740 -35.40 12.31 8.98
N LEU A 741 -34.23 12.14 9.61
CA LEU A 741 -33.94 12.64 10.96
C LEU A 741 -33.51 14.11 11.00
N GLY A 742 -33.46 14.79 9.84
CA GLY A 742 -33.15 16.21 9.76
C GLY A 742 -31.67 16.56 9.73
N ALA A 743 -30.78 15.65 9.31
CA ALA A 743 -29.35 15.95 9.17
C ALA A 743 -29.12 17.18 8.27
N GLY A 744 -28.31 18.13 8.75
CA GLY A 744 -27.95 19.34 7.99
C GLY A 744 -27.26 19.01 6.66
N MET A 745 -26.28 18.10 6.71
CA MET A 745 -25.63 17.52 5.54
C MET A 745 -25.21 16.07 5.78
N VAL A 746 -25.04 15.31 4.70
CA VAL A 746 -24.54 13.93 4.72
C VAL A 746 -23.32 13.81 3.81
N LEU A 747 -22.21 13.33 4.38
CA LEU A 747 -20.98 12.98 3.66
C LEU A 747 -20.87 11.47 3.54
N VAL A 748 -20.68 10.97 2.33
CA VAL A 748 -20.16 9.62 2.08
C VAL A 748 -18.77 9.76 1.50
N SER A 749 -17.79 9.06 2.08
CA SER A 749 -16.42 9.16 1.58
C SER A 749 -15.61 7.87 1.76
N GLY A 750 -14.76 7.60 0.78
CA GLY A 750 -13.89 6.42 0.79
C GLY A 750 -12.63 6.61 -0.04
N CYS A 751 -12.04 5.49 -0.47
CA CYS A 751 -10.81 5.48 -1.26
C CYS A 751 -11.01 6.05 -2.66
N HIS A 752 -9.93 6.58 -3.23
CA HIS A 752 -9.85 6.98 -4.65
C HIS A 752 -10.20 5.83 -5.59
N GLU A 753 -10.73 6.18 -6.76
CA GLU A 753 -10.99 5.21 -7.82
C GLU A 753 -9.68 4.51 -8.23
N GLY A 754 -9.70 3.18 -8.27
CA GLY A 754 -8.50 2.37 -8.50
C GLY A 754 -7.73 1.97 -7.24
N ASP A 755 -7.89 2.68 -6.12
CA ASP A 755 -7.16 2.43 -4.85
C ASP A 755 -8.03 1.81 -3.75
N CYS A 756 -9.20 1.27 -4.12
CA CYS A 756 -10.11 0.68 -3.15
C CYS A 756 -9.48 -0.53 -2.45
N HIS A 757 -9.41 -0.50 -1.12
CA HIS A 757 -8.95 -1.62 -0.30
C HIS A 757 -9.79 -2.88 -0.45
N TYR A 758 -11.01 -2.73 -0.97
CA TYR A 758 -11.88 -3.85 -1.32
C TYR A 758 -12.14 -3.98 -2.82
N ILE A 759 -11.18 -3.54 -3.65
CA ILE A 759 -11.15 -3.62 -5.12
C ILE A 759 -12.22 -2.75 -5.80
N THR A 760 -13.51 -2.97 -5.54
CA THR A 760 -14.63 -2.32 -6.25
C THR A 760 -15.64 -1.63 -5.34
N GLY A 761 -15.38 -1.53 -4.03
CA GLY A 761 -16.34 -1.01 -3.07
C GLY A 761 -16.77 0.44 -3.32
N ASN A 762 -15.82 1.33 -3.65
CA ASN A 762 -16.11 2.72 -4.00
C ASN A 762 -16.85 2.85 -5.34
N GLN A 763 -16.48 2.07 -6.36
CA GLN A 763 -17.19 2.03 -7.64
C GLN A 763 -18.66 1.61 -7.45
N ASN A 764 -18.92 0.66 -6.56
CA ASN A 764 -20.29 0.27 -6.23
C ASN A 764 -21.06 1.38 -5.50
N MET A 765 -20.40 2.16 -4.66
CA MET A 765 -20.99 3.34 -4.02
C MET A 765 -21.28 4.47 -5.03
N ALA A 766 -20.34 4.76 -5.94
CA ALA A 766 -20.52 5.72 -7.03
C ALA A 766 -21.75 5.36 -7.89
N LYS A 767 -21.93 4.07 -8.21
CA LYS A 767 -23.14 3.59 -8.91
C LYS A 767 -24.44 3.78 -8.10
N ARG A 768 -24.37 3.89 -6.76
CA ARG A 768 -25.54 4.15 -5.89
C ARG A 768 -25.88 5.62 -5.78
N GLU A 769 -24.91 6.52 -5.96
CA GLU A 769 -25.09 7.97 -5.90
C GLU A 769 -26.31 8.42 -6.72
N ASN A 770 -26.39 8.03 -8.00
CA ASN A 770 -27.51 8.40 -8.87
C ASN A 770 -28.89 8.06 -8.29
N ARG A 771 -29.01 6.97 -7.50
CA ARG A 771 -30.28 6.58 -6.86
C ARG A 771 -30.54 7.38 -5.59
N ILE A 772 -29.50 7.81 -4.90
CA ILE A 772 -29.57 8.68 -3.71
C ILE A 772 -29.96 10.09 -4.15
N THR A 773 -29.28 10.68 -5.13
CA THR A 773 -29.56 12.03 -5.63
C THR A 773 -30.99 12.17 -6.14
N LYS A 774 -31.49 11.18 -6.91
CA LYS A 774 -32.90 11.16 -7.34
C LYS A 774 -33.89 11.10 -6.18
N TRP A 775 -33.55 10.41 -5.10
CA TRP A 775 -34.40 10.37 -3.91
C TRP A 775 -34.37 11.72 -3.16
N ILE A 776 -33.20 12.34 -3.03
CA ILE A 776 -33.02 13.67 -2.43
C ILE A 776 -33.88 14.71 -3.15
N GLU A 777 -33.74 14.81 -4.48
CA GLU A 777 -34.51 15.75 -5.31
C GLU A 777 -36.02 15.52 -5.18
N LYS A 778 -36.45 14.26 -5.19
CA LYS A 778 -37.87 13.89 -5.07
C LYS A 778 -38.48 14.29 -3.72
N ASN A 779 -37.68 14.32 -2.66
CA ASN A 779 -38.12 14.69 -1.31
C ASN A 779 -37.83 16.16 -0.97
N GLY A 780 -37.47 16.98 -1.96
CA GLY A 780 -37.30 18.42 -1.80
C GLY A 780 -36.06 18.84 -1.01
N VAL A 781 -35.09 17.93 -0.80
CA VAL A 781 -33.80 18.24 -0.19
C VAL A 781 -32.88 18.86 -1.24
N GLU A 782 -32.12 19.90 -0.87
CA GLU A 782 -31.15 20.52 -1.76
C GLU A 782 -30.00 19.52 -2.05
N PRO A 783 -29.70 19.23 -3.34
CA PRO A 783 -28.67 18.25 -3.71
C PRO A 783 -27.30 18.50 -3.07
N GLU A 784 -26.95 19.77 -2.83
CA GLU A 784 -25.69 20.20 -2.22
C GLU A 784 -25.51 19.69 -0.78
N ARG A 785 -26.60 19.28 -0.09
CA ARG A 785 -26.53 18.69 1.26
C ARG A 785 -25.96 17.27 1.28
N PHE A 786 -25.87 16.60 0.14
CA PHE A 786 -25.22 15.30 0.01
C PHE A 786 -23.90 15.43 -0.74
N ARG A 787 -22.81 14.90 -0.18
CA ARG A 787 -21.50 14.87 -0.82
C ARG A 787 -20.97 13.45 -0.87
N LEU A 788 -20.55 13.02 -2.06
CA LEU A 788 -19.71 11.84 -2.26
C LEU A 788 -18.29 12.32 -2.62
N GLU A 789 -17.29 11.99 -1.80
CA GLU A 789 -15.91 12.46 -2.02
C GLU A 789 -14.89 11.35 -1.77
N TRP A 790 -13.79 11.33 -2.51
CA TRP A 790 -12.73 10.34 -2.36
C TRP A 790 -11.49 10.92 -1.68
N ILE A 791 -11.06 10.30 -0.59
CA ILE A 791 -9.97 10.77 0.28
C ILE A 791 -9.09 9.58 0.65
N SER A 792 -7.80 9.66 0.35
CA SER A 792 -6.76 8.74 0.78
C SER A 792 -6.41 8.91 2.26
N ALA A 793 -5.81 7.88 2.87
CA ALA A 793 -5.37 7.92 4.26
C ALA A 793 -4.30 9.00 4.53
N SER A 794 -3.55 9.43 3.51
CA SER A 794 -2.54 10.48 3.59
C SER A 794 -3.08 11.89 3.35
N GLU A 795 -4.32 12.03 2.90
CA GLU A 795 -4.88 13.32 2.46
C GLU A 795 -5.61 14.07 3.59
N GLY A 796 -4.95 14.25 4.74
CA GLY A 796 -5.52 14.99 5.87
C GLY A 796 -5.91 16.42 5.53
N THR A 797 -5.13 17.09 4.68
CA THR A 797 -5.45 18.45 4.20
C THR A 797 -6.70 18.49 3.33
N LYS A 798 -6.89 17.51 2.43
CA LYS A 798 -8.09 17.42 1.60
C LYS A 798 -9.32 17.18 2.47
N PHE A 799 -9.21 16.29 3.46
CA PHE A 799 -10.27 16.05 4.43
C PHE A 799 -10.65 17.32 5.19
N GLN A 800 -9.66 18.03 5.75
CA GLN A 800 -9.91 19.26 6.50
C GLN A 800 -10.63 20.33 5.64
N LYS A 801 -10.17 20.55 4.41
CA LYS A 801 -10.79 21.50 3.47
C LYS A 801 -12.23 21.12 3.15
N LEU A 802 -12.50 19.85 2.85
CA LEU A 802 -13.85 19.36 2.55
C LEU A 802 -14.82 19.63 3.71
N ILE A 803 -14.42 19.33 4.95
CA ILE A 803 -15.29 19.55 6.11
C ILE A 803 -15.57 21.03 6.33
N GLN A 804 -14.57 21.89 6.10
CA GLN A 804 -14.74 23.34 6.14
C GLN A 804 -15.74 23.81 5.07
N GLU A 805 -15.56 23.38 3.82
CA GLU A 805 -16.46 23.70 2.70
C GLU A 805 -17.90 23.27 2.98
N MET A 806 -18.09 22.05 3.49
CA MET A 806 -19.43 21.56 3.85
C MET A 806 -20.05 22.39 4.98
N ALA A 807 -19.29 22.71 6.04
CA ALA A 807 -19.82 23.53 7.13
C ALA A 807 -20.21 24.94 6.68
N ASP A 808 -19.43 25.55 5.77
CA ASP A 808 -19.76 26.86 5.22
C ASP A 808 -20.99 26.78 4.31
N LYS A 809 -21.12 25.70 3.52
CA LYS A 809 -22.32 25.47 2.71
C LYS A 809 -23.57 25.22 3.55
N LEU A 810 -23.45 24.50 4.67
CA LEU A 810 -24.56 24.30 5.61
C LEU A 810 -25.08 25.64 6.16
N LYS A 811 -24.18 26.57 6.51
CA LYS A 811 -24.56 27.91 6.97
C LYS A 811 -25.28 28.71 5.88
N GLU A 812 -24.86 28.57 4.62
CA GLU A 812 -25.49 29.24 3.48
C GLU A 812 -26.91 28.72 3.21
N LEU A 813 -27.11 27.39 3.26
CA LEU A 813 -28.40 26.75 2.99
C LEU A 813 -29.39 26.88 4.15
N GLY A 814 -28.92 27.09 5.38
CA GLY A 814 -29.77 27.11 6.57
C GLY A 814 -30.34 25.72 6.93
N PRO A 815 -31.40 25.66 7.76
CA PRO A 815 -31.95 24.40 8.24
C PRO A 815 -32.53 23.56 7.09
N PRO A 816 -32.38 22.22 7.13
CA PRO A 816 -32.86 21.34 6.07
C PRO A 816 -34.40 21.28 6.05
N PRO A 817 -34.99 20.96 4.88
CA PRO A 817 -36.43 20.77 4.76
C PRO A 817 -36.89 19.55 5.57
N LYS A 818 -38.07 19.64 6.18
CA LYS A 818 -38.67 18.52 6.90
C LYS A 818 -39.24 17.51 5.90
N ILE A 819 -38.75 16.27 5.97
CA ILE A 819 -39.31 15.16 5.20
C ILE A 819 -40.45 14.54 6.03
N GLU A 820 -41.66 14.47 5.49
CA GLU A 820 -42.76 13.75 6.13
C GLU A 820 -42.45 12.25 6.13
N THR A 821 -42.08 11.71 7.30
CA THR A 821 -41.93 10.26 7.48
C THR A 821 -43.30 9.61 7.34
N LYS A 822 -43.54 8.88 6.24
CA LYS A 822 -44.66 7.92 6.21
C LYS A 822 -44.35 6.86 7.26
N THR A 823 -45.10 6.86 8.36
CA THR A 823 -45.01 5.82 9.38
C THR A 823 -45.18 4.47 8.72
N THR A 824 -44.14 3.64 8.77
CA THR A 824 -44.15 2.25 8.34
C THR A 824 -44.91 1.41 9.38
N GLU A 825 -46.22 1.60 9.44
CA GLU A 825 -47.16 0.56 9.87
C GLU A 825 -47.98 0.22 8.62
N THR A 826 -48.08 -1.06 8.29
CA THR A 826 -48.75 -1.64 7.10
C THR A 826 -47.98 -1.62 5.77
N ALA A 827 -46.99 -2.50 5.67
CA ALA A 827 -46.57 -3.10 4.40
C ALA A 827 -46.35 -4.62 4.55
N GLN A 828 -47.30 -5.27 5.23
CA GLN A 828 -47.67 -6.64 4.91
C GLN A 828 -48.99 -6.51 4.15
N THR A 829 -49.10 -7.16 2.99
CA THR A 829 -50.17 -7.06 1.97
C THR A 829 -50.09 -5.84 1.05
N GLU A 830 -49.33 -5.96 -0.04
CA GLU A 830 -49.84 -5.84 -1.43
C GLU A 830 -48.69 -6.11 -2.44
N GLU A 831 -48.85 -7.25 -3.13
CA GLU A 831 -48.22 -7.83 -4.35
C GLU A 831 -46.69 -7.94 -4.52
#